data_AF-A0AAE0WXJ4-F1
#
_entry.id   AF-A0AAE0WXJ4-F1
#
_cell.length_a   1.000
_cell.length_b   1.000
_cell.length_c   1.000
_cell.angle_alpha   90.00
_cell.angle_beta   90.00
_cell.angle_gamma   90.00
#
_symmetry.space_group_name_H-M   'P 1'
#
loop_
_entity.id
_entity.type
_entity.pdbx_description
1 polymer ?
#
loop_
_entity_poly.entity_id
_entity_poly.type
_entity_poly.pdbx_seq_one_letter_code
_entity_poly.pdbx_strand_id
1 'polypeptide(L)'
;MSPLLILLALLLLPAILLLTTYLLTPRLQQNEPPHLPSSFSLIGHLLAFFRHGANYLTDLDTRHNSPGIYTLPLLPWTNKTNLYIINSASWAVAMQKHHRQTLSFNIFASQAMSLLFGLDETSMTIVKNDPDAEGNILVDQHDLLFSAFTDPSIEEINTSFLTAFTAHINILATADKASEKINLWHWLRTHFSLASTTAIFGPANPLTINPSLAEDVWIVDDSLDKLLTTPFPKFLLPEFWQARQRLWEAFESYTVQHHDEQGSRIVQLYIQSAKDHGLSTAMAGRQSLGLLFAALINTGPVAFWTLSYILSDPTLLSDIRVEVERCITTDPSTNTHTLSISALRAKAPLLWSCMRETMRIAATMNINRYITQDTEIVNHTTGESFVLRKGGVVTVAANVLHFRPEIWGQDVAEFRPRRFLSQHGGGVKVDGVAGGEFEGKGKVLHDPAATFRDGNGKLHPGAFRTFGGGNNICPGRHLAANEILAIIGLFVAGFEVSMVDGSPYVGPPYEKMKVIAGVHKPAHDVEVCVRRREGCEGCLIIHTQTLCSSPESMCNIQYKPSISILGHNDKLPLLLLLSKIRRLHIPRHTRQPHHQPIQLLPHGDLTPQATRLRQSKGKIQHVILIITGFLHLVVHLLPFHNNMAGRAGAGAATGAFHFQVVGLGYVEEVVAVCYGEGGGTQVLVYEGYAAFVSWRWGNEVVV
;
A
#
# COMPACT_ATOMS: atom_id res chain seq x y z
N MET A 1 51.25 40.70 18.78
CA MET A 1 50.68 41.07 17.47
C MET A 1 50.61 42.59 17.38
N SER A 2 50.97 43.19 16.24
CA SER A 2 50.86 44.65 16.05
C SER A 2 49.39 45.10 16.20
N PRO A 3 49.10 46.23 16.87
CA PRO A 3 47.75 46.80 16.96
C PRO A 3 47.09 46.98 15.58
N LEU A 4 47.90 47.28 14.57
CA LEU A 4 47.48 47.44 13.18
C LEU A 4 46.97 46.11 12.58
N LEU A 5 47.60 44.98 12.91
CA LEU A 5 47.19 43.64 12.46
C LEU A 5 45.87 43.21 13.09
N ILE A 6 45.64 43.58 14.36
CA ILE A 6 44.37 43.32 15.06
C ILE A 6 43.25 44.16 14.44
N LEU A 7 43.49 45.46 14.19
CA LEU A 7 42.53 46.36 13.55
C LEU A 7 42.19 45.91 12.12
N LEU A 8 43.19 45.50 11.32
CA LEU A 8 42.99 44.94 9.98
C LEU A 8 42.19 43.64 10.03
N ALA A 9 42.48 42.74 10.97
CA ALA A 9 41.70 41.51 11.13
C ALA A 9 40.25 41.82 11.53
N LEU A 10 40.02 42.77 12.45
CA LEU A 10 38.69 43.19 12.91
C LEU A 10 37.85 43.87 11.82
N LEU A 11 38.46 44.46 10.80
CA LEU A 11 37.76 45.09 9.66
C LEU A 11 37.62 44.13 8.46
N LEU A 12 38.66 43.34 8.17
CA LEU A 12 38.67 42.40 7.05
C LEU A 12 37.77 41.20 7.31
N LEU A 13 37.71 40.65 8.53
CA LEU A 13 36.84 39.50 8.83
C LEU A 13 35.35 39.83 8.56
N PRO A 14 34.77 40.92 9.08
CA PRO A 14 33.40 41.30 8.76
C PRO A 14 33.19 41.64 7.29
N ALA A 15 34.13 42.33 6.63
CA ALA A 15 34.03 42.66 5.22
C ALA A 15 34.08 41.42 4.32
N ILE A 16 34.96 40.47 4.62
CA ILE A 16 35.01 39.16 3.96
C ILE A 16 33.72 38.38 4.26
N LEU A 17 33.22 38.39 5.49
CA LEU A 17 31.96 37.71 5.84
C LEU A 17 30.75 38.32 5.12
N LEU A 18 30.68 39.65 5.01
CA LEU A 18 29.63 40.36 4.28
C LEU A 18 29.73 40.13 2.76
N LEU A 19 30.94 40.22 2.20
CA LEU A 19 31.16 39.98 0.77
C LEU A 19 30.90 38.52 0.41
N THR A 20 31.38 37.58 1.22
CA THR A 20 31.06 36.15 1.04
C THR A 20 29.56 35.92 1.22
N THR A 21 28.92 36.48 2.23
CA THR A 21 27.46 36.36 2.37
C THR A 21 26.74 36.94 1.16
N TYR A 22 27.10 38.13 0.67
CA TYR A 22 26.48 38.75 -0.51
C TYR A 22 26.70 37.93 -1.80
N LEU A 23 27.91 37.41 -2.01
CA LEU A 23 28.25 36.58 -3.17
C LEU A 23 27.63 35.18 -3.11
N LEU A 24 27.38 34.67 -1.90
CA LEU A 24 26.83 33.33 -1.65
C LEU A 24 25.34 33.33 -1.34
N THR A 25 24.71 34.50 -1.19
CA THR A 25 23.25 34.62 -1.04
C THR A 25 22.62 34.25 -2.38
N PRO A 26 21.74 33.23 -2.43
CA PRO A 26 21.14 32.78 -3.67
C PRO A 26 20.31 33.92 -4.26
N ARG A 27 20.53 34.22 -5.54
CA ARG A 27 19.61 35.06 -6.30
C ARG A 27 18.50 34.15 -6.80
N LEU A 28 17.34 34.21 -6.16
CA LEU A 28 16.13 33.56 -6.67
C LEU A 28 15.96 33.93 -8.14
N GLN A 29 15.93 32.92 -9.01
CA GLN A 29 15.57 33.17 -10.39
C GLN A 29 14.07 33.46 -10.48
N GLN A 30 13.67 34.15 -11.53
CA GLN A 30 12.28 34.53 -11.72
C GLN A 30 11.36 33.31 -11.65
N ASN A 31 10.25 33.43 -10.91
CA ASN A 31 9.19 32.42 -10.71
C ASN A 31 9.58 31.14 -9.93
N GLU A 32 10.65 31.13 -9.14
CA GLU A 32 10.88 30.04 -8.16
C GLU A 32 10.01 30.22 -6.89
N PRO A 33 9.70 29.12 -6.16
CA PRO A 33 9.00 29.23 -4.88
C PRO A 33 9.75 30.13 -3.88
N PRO A 34 9.04 30.85 -3.00
CA PRO A 34 9.63 31.77 -2.05
C PRO A 34 10.73 31.12 -1.20
N HIS A 35 11.86 31.81 -1.04
CA HIS A 35 12.97 31.35 -0.22
C HIS A 35 12.74 31.62 1.26
N LEU A 36 12.94 30.63 2.13
CA LEU A 36 13.01 30.87 3.57
C LEU A 36 14.46 31.11 4.00
N PRO A 37 14.74 32.16 4.80
CA PRO A 37 16.10 32.47 5.22
C PRO A 37 16.65 31.42 6.19
N SER A 38 17.94 31.09 6.04
CA SER A 38 18.68 30.28 7.00
C SER A 38 19.38 31.14 8.06
N SER A 39 19.61 30.57 9.24
CA SER A 39 20.42 31.22 10.28
C SER A 39 21.91 31.31 9.91
N PHE A 40 22.38 30.47 8.99
CA PHE A 40 23.76 30.44 8.53
C PHE A 40 23.80 30.56 6.99
N SER A 41 24.36 31.66 6.49
CA SER A 41 24.41 31.97 5.05
C SER A 41 25.29 31.01 4.25
N LEU A 42 26.36 30.50 4.86
CA LEU A 42 27.22 29.51 4.23
C LEU A 42 26.46 28.18 4.15
N ILE A 43 26.22 27.50 5.28
CA ILE A 43 25.75 26.09 5.32
C ILE A 43 24.21 25.96 5.15
N GLY A 44 23.51 27.05 4.81
CA GLY A 44 22.08 27.05 4.56
C GLY A 44 21.28 26.40 5.70
N HIS A 45 20.34 25.53 5.32
CA HIS A 45 19.52 24.75 6.25
C HIS A 45 20.14 23.41 6.67
N LEU A 46 21.29 23.02 6.10
CA LEU A 46 21.83 21.66 6.24
C LEU A 46 22.15 21.27 7.69
N LEU A 47 22.79 22.17 8.44
CA LEU A 47 23.13 21.91 9.85
C LEU A 47 21.87 21.75 10.72
N ALA A 48 20.83 22.54 10.45
CA ALA A 48 19.59 22.47 11.19
C ALA A 48 18.84 21.16 10.89
N PHE A 49 18.83 20.71 9.62
CA PHE A 49 18.31 19.39 9.26
C PHE A 49 19.04 18.26 9.96
N PHE A 50 20.38 18.28 10.03
CA PHE A 50 21.13 17.25 10.75
C PHE A 50 20.87 17.25 12.26
N ARG A 51 20.62 18.42 12.85
CA ARG A 51 20.38 18.56 14.30
C ARG A 51 18.94 18.20 14.70
N HIS A 52 17.96 18.58 13.89
CA HIS A 52 16.53 18.50 14.22
C HIS A 52 15.78 17.41 13.45
N GLY A 53 16.43 16.75 12.48
CA GLY A 53 15.78 15.78 11.60
C GLY A 53 14.65 16.41 10.79
N ALA A 54 13.65 15.61 10.42
CA ALA A 54 12.50 16.11 9.68
C ALA A 54 11.61 17.09 10.47
N ASN A 55 11.67 17.09 11.81
CA ASN A 55 10.93 18.05 12.65
C ASN A 55 11.34 19.51 12.38
N TYR A 56 12.51 19.73 11.79
CA TYR A 56 12.92 21.05 11.34
C TYR A 56 11.91 21.71 10.40
N LEU A 57 11.20 20.91 9.59
CA LEU A 57 10.16 21.42 8.70
C LEU A 57 8.95 21.95 9.48
N THR A 58 8.56 21.28 10.56
CA THR A 58 7.51 21.73 11.48
C THR A 58 7.91 23.02 12.20
N ASP A 59 9.16 23.11 12.66
CA ASP A 59 9.71 24.33 13.28
C ASP A 59 9.77 25.51 12.31
N LEU A 60 10.02 25.26 11.02
CA LEU A 60 10.01 26.30 9.99
C LEU A 60 8.60 26.76 9.66
N ASP A 61 7.66 25.82 9.50
CA ASP A 61 6.27 26.12 9.20
C ASP A 61 5.63 27.02 10.27
N THR A 62 5.82 26.65 11.54
CA THR A 62 5.30 27.41 12.70
C THR A 62 5.89 28.80 12.81
N ARG A 63 7.19 28.98 12.54
CA ARG A 63 7.86 30.30 12.64
C ARG A 63 7.52 31.25 11.50
N HIS A 64 7.28 30.74 10.31
CA HIS A 64 7.16 31.57 9.10
C HIS A 64 5.76 31.64 8.51
N ASN A 65 4.79 30.89 9.03
CA ASN A 65 3.44 30.77 8.48
C ASN A 65 3.48 30.53 6.95
N SER A 66 4.18 29.47 6.57
CA SER A 66 4.76 29.30 5.23
C SER A 66 3.71 29.21 4.09
N PRO A 67 4.02 29.74 2.88
CA PRO A 67 3.06 30.03 1.80
C PRO A 67 2.59 28.81 0.98
N GLY A 68 2.47 27.62 1.56
CA GLY A 68 2.01 26.41 0.87
C GLY A 68 3.08 25.67 0.04
N ILE A 69 4.07 26.40 -0.49
CA ILE A 69 5.30 25.90 -1.10
C ILE A 69 6.45 26.90 -0.91
N TYR A 70 7.66 26.43 -0.60
CA TYR A 70 8.83 27.29 -0.38
C TYR A 70 10.16 26.57 -0.65
N THR A 71 11.24 27.34 -0.75
CA THR A 71 12.59 26.87 -1.08
C THR A 71 13.51 26.95 0.14
N LEU A 72 14.22 25.86 0.42
CA LEU A 72 15.29 25.74 1.41
C LEU A 72 16.60 25.40 0.71
N PRO A 73 17.55 26.34 0.56
CA PRO A 73 18.87 25.99 0.06
C PRO A 73 19.67 25.28 1.15
N LEU A 74 20.17 24.08 0.82
CA LEU A 74 21.03 23.32 1.72
C LEU A 74 22.47 23.82 1.66
N LEU A 75 22.97 24.14 0.48
CA LEU A 75 24.30 24.74 0.28
C LEU A 75 24.17 25.95 -0.67
N PRO A 76 23.75 27.12 -0.15
CA PRO A 76 23.53 28.35 -0.92
C PRO A 76 24.58 28.65 -1.99
N TRP A 77 25.86 28.45 -1.67
CA TRP A 77 26.97 28.73 -2.60
C TRP A 77 27.04 27.82 -3.84
N THR A 78 26.36 26.67 -3.81
CA THR A 78 26.40 25.71 -4.93
C THR A 78 25.32 25.96 -5.97
N ASN A 79 24.24 26.68 -5.64
CA ASN A 79 23.01 26.82 -6.44
C ASN A 79 22.47 25.50 -7.03
N LYS A 80 22.86 24.34 -6.46
CA LYS A 80 22.58 23.00 -7.00
C LYS A 80 21.85 22.09 -6.02
N THR A 81 21.59 22.54 -4.80
CA THR A 81 21.02 21.74 -3.70
C THR A 81 19.84 22.44 -3.03
N ASN A 82 18.88 22.85 -3.85
CA ASN A 82 17.62 23.40 -3.36
C ASN A 82 16.66 22.28 -2.97
N LEU A 83 16.08 22.40 -1.79
CA LEU A 83 14.98 21.57 -1.32
C LEU A 83 13.69 22.40 -1.39
N TYR A 84 12.79 22.06 -2.30
CA TYR A 84 11.47 22.67 -2.43
C TYR A 84 10.49 21.93 -1.52
N ILE A 85 9.97 22.60 -0.51
CA ILE A 85 9.04 22.01 0.45
C ILE A 85 7.61 22.38 0.10
N ILE A 86 6.76 21.37 0.01
CA ILE A 86 5.32 21.48 -0.14
C ILE A 86 4.68 21.10 1.19
N ASN A 87 3.99 22.06 1.83
CA ASN A 87 3.24 21.88 3.07
C ASN A 87 1.73 22.13 2.88
N SER A 88 1.26 22.36 1.66
CA SER A 88 -0.15 22.51 1.31
C SER A 88 -0.71 21.29 0.58
N ALA A 89 -1.97 20.98 0.87
CA ALA A 89 -2.68 19.87 0.24
C ALA A 89 -2.92 20.09 -1.26
N SER A 90 -3.20 21.33 -1.71
CA SER A 90 -3.41 21.66 -3.13
C SER A 90 -2.12 21.52 -3.93
N TRP A 91 -1.01 22.02 -3.39
CA TRP A 91 0.32 21.87 -3.99
C TRP A 91 0.81 20.42 -4.00
N ALA A 92 0.47 19.63 -2.98
CA ALA A 92 0.77 18.20 -2.99
C ALA A 92 0.04 17.46 -4.13
N VAL A 93 -1.21 17.85 -4.42
CA VAL A 93 -1.94 17.33 -5.59
C VAL A 93 -1.32 17.82 -6.89
N ALA A 94 -0.92 19.09 -6.99
CA ALA A 94 -0.25 19.65 -8.16
C ALA A 94 1.04 18.89 -8.50
N MET A 95 1.91 18.65 -7.51
CA MET A 95 3.13 17.85 -7.71
C MET A 95 2.84 16.44 -8.20
N GLN A 96 1.79 15.79 -7.66
CA GLN A 96 1.44 14.42 -8.04
C GLN A 96 0.84 14.28 -9.44
N LYS A 97 0.07 15.30 -9.87
CA LYS A 97 -0.50 15.36 -11.22
C LYS A 97 0.53 15.77 -12.28
N HIS A 98 1.66 16.34 -11.85
CA HIS A 98 2.71 16.76 -12.75
C HIS A 98 3.26 15.58 -13.58
N HIS A 99 3.70 15.90 -14.80
CA HIS A 99 4.28 14.94 -15.73
C HIS A 99 5.51 14.22 -15.15
N ARG A 100 5.56 12.90 -15.34
CA ARG A 100 6.54 11.99 -14.71
C ARG A 100 7.99 12.21 -15.17
N GLN A 101 8.19 12.76 -16.37
CA GLN A 101 9.52 12.82 -16.99
C GLN A 101 10.50 13.77 -16.26
N THR A 102 10.00 14.72 -15.47
CA THR A 102 10.86 15.72 -14.80
C THR A 102 11.02 15.50 -13.30
N LEU A 103 10.18 14.66 -12.67
CA LEU A 103 10.15 14.42 -11.23
C LEU A 103 10.34 12.92 -10.92
N SER A 104 11.59 12.53 -10.64
CA SER A 104 11.99 11.13 -10.45
C SER A 104 11.97 10.71 -8.97
N PHE A 105 11.33 9.58 -8.67
CA PHE A 105 11.57 8.85 -7.41
C PHE A 105 12.65 7.78 -7.57
N ASN A 106 12.76 7.19 -8.76
CA ASN A 106 13.56 5.99 -8.97
C ASN A 106 15.07 6.26 -8.88
N ILE A 107 15.52 7.51 -9.04
CA ILE A 107 16.89 7.91 -8.70
C ILE A 107 17.20 7.62 -7.21
N PHE A 108 16.29 7.95 -6.29
CA PHE A 108 16.47 7.63 -4.87
C PHE A 108 16.38 6.13 -4.61
N ALA A 109 15.43 5.44 -5.25
CA ALA A 109 15.28 3.99 -5.12
C ALA A 109 16.57 3.25 -5.57
N SER A 110 17.17 3.63 -6.70
CA SER A 110 18.42 3.03 -7.20
C SER A 110 19.60 3.25 -6.24
N GLN A 111 19.69 4.42 -5.58
CA GLN A 111 20.71 4.69 -4.57
C GLN A 111 20.50 3.83 -3.32
N ALA A 112 19.24 3.72 -2.86
CA ALA A 112 18.87 2.84 -1.76
C ALA A 112 19.20 1.37 -2.06
N MET A 113 18.96 0.88 -3.29
CA MET A 113 19.34 -0.48 -3.68
C MET A 113 20.84 -0.76 -3.51
N SER A 114 21.69 0.18 -3.93
CA SER A 114 23.15 0.07 -3.75
C SER A 114 23.53 0.04 -2.27
N LEU A 115 22.91 0.91 -1.48
CA LEU A 115 23.20 1.03 -0.06
C LEU A 115 22.62 -0.12 0.76
N LEU A 116 21.52 -0.75 0.39
CA LEU A 116 20.84 -1.73 1.25
C LEU A 116 21.08 -3.17 0.81
N PHE A 117 21.10 -3.42 -0.50
CA PHE A 117 21.01 -4.79 -1.04
C PHE A 117 22.33 -5.34 -1.57
N GLY A 118 23.34 -4.49 -1.77
CA GLY A 118 24.69 -4.99 -2.08
C GLY A 118 24.80 -5.70 -3.41
N LEU A 119 24.07 -5.20 -4.39
CA LEU A 119 24.16 -5.70 -5.75
C LEU A 119 25.56 -5.41 -6.32
N ASP A 120 26.06 -6.31 -7.16
CA ASP A 120 27.32 -6.13 -7.86
C ASP A 120 27.24 -4.98 -8.90
N GLU A 121 28.41 -4.57 -9.44
CA GLU A 121 28.49 -3.44 -10.36
C GLU A 121 27.67 -3.64 -11.64
N THR A 122 27.62 -4.88 -12.16
CA THR A 122 26.83 -5.24 -13.34
C THR A 122 25.33 -5.04 -13.07
N SER A 123 24.84 -5.59 -11.97
CA SER A 123 23.45 -5.47 -11.52
C SER A 123 23.09 -4.02 -11.21
N MET A 124 24.01 -3.27 -10.60
CA MET A 124 23.80 -1.85 -10.33
C MET A 124 23.77 -1.00 -11.61
N THR A 125 24.49 -1.40 -12.66
CA THR A 125 24.41 -0.74 -13.97
C THR A 125 23.03 -0.91 -14.58
N ILE A 126 22.45 -2.12 -14.49
CA ILE A 126 21.07 -2.40 -14.92
C ILE A 126 20.08 -1.55 -14.15
N VAL A 127 20.18 -1.51 -12.81
CA VAL A 127 19.28 -0.74 -11.94
C VAL A 127 19.36 0.77 -12.20
N LYS A 128 20.56 1.32 -12.41
CA LYS A 128 20.78 2.77 -12.55
C LYS A 128 20.56 3.29 -13.97
N ASN A 129 20.54 2.44 -14.97
CA ASN A 129 20.42 2.88 -16.36
C ASN A 129 19.00 3.38 -16.65
N ASP A 130 18.86 4.71 -16.72
CA ASP A 130 17.60 5.43 -16.90
C ASP A 130 16.47 4.90 -15.99
N PRO A 131 16.52 5.19 -14.69
CA PRO A 131 15.70 4.51 -13.68
C PRO A 131 14.20 4.80 -13.81
N ASP A 132 13.78 5.76 -14.62
CA ASP A 132 12.38 6.09 -14.90
C ASP A 132 11.90 5.63 -16.29
N ALA A 133 12.79 5.00 -17.09
CA ALA A 133 12.42 4.46 -18.41
C ALA A 133 11.52 3.23 -18.31
N GLU A 134 10.65 3.07 -19.30
CA GLU A 134 9.89 1.84 -19.52
C GLU A 134 10.85 0.67 -19.78
N GLY A 135 10.62 -0.47 -19.11
CA GLY A 135 11.52 -1.63 -19.16
C GLY A 135 12.72 -1.53 -18.20
N ASN A 136 12.79 -0.52 -17.34
CA ASN A 136 13.72 -0.53 -16.21
C ASN A 136 13.15 -1.39 -15.07
N ILE A 137 14.02 -2.18 -14.43
CA ILE A 137 13.65 -3.08 -13.33
C ILE A 137 12.85 -2.40 -12.21
N LEU A 138 13.14 -1.14 -11.87
CA LEU A 138 12.43 -0.41 -10.81
C LEU A 138 10.98 -0.08 -11.19
N VAL A 139 10.74 0.27 -12.46
CA VAL A 139 9.42 0.57 -13.00
C VAL A 139 8.62 -0.73 -13.15
N ASP A 140 9.22 -1.71 -13.81
CA ASP A 140 8.58 -2.98 -14.12
C ASP A 140 8.20 -3.75 -12.85
N GLN A 141 9.08 -3.79 -11.84
CA GLN A 141 8.76 -4.45 -10.57
C GLN A 141 7.70 -3.68 -9.77
N HIS A 142 7.68 -2.36 -9.84
CA HIS A 142 6.64 -1.57 -9.18
C HIS A 142 5.26 -1.86 -9.81
N ASP A 143 5.17 -1.86 -11.14
CA ASP A 143 3.93 -2.16 -11.88
C ASP A 143 3.48 -3.62 -11.70
N LEU A 144 4.45 -4.54 -11.64
CA LEU A 144 4.22 -5.94 -11.30
C LEU A 144 3.61 -6.09 -9.91
N LEU A 145 4.16 -5.40 -8.90
CA LEU A 145 3.61 -5.43 -7.55
C LEU A 145 2.19 -4.84 -7.53
N PHE A 146 1.94 -3.73 -8.22
CA PHE A 146 0.59 -3.17 -8.36
C PHE A 146 -0.40 -4.19 -8.92
N SER A 147 -0.01 -4.87 -9.98
CA SER A 147 -0.84 -5.88 -10.64
C SER A 147 -1.07 -7.08 -9.73
N ALA A 148 -0.01 -7.60 -9.10
CA ALA A 148 -0.08 -8.77 -8.24
C ALA A 148 -0.86 -8.49 -6.93
N PHE A 149 -0.78 -7.28 -6.38
CA PHE A 149 -1.63 -6.83 -5.26
C PHE A 149 -3.04 -6.39 -5.68
N THR A 150 -3.48 -6.73 -6.89
CA THR A 150 -4.90 -6.74 -7.28
C THR A 150 -5.39 -8.10 -7.74
N ASP A 151 -4.49 -9.09 -7.80
CA ASP A 151 -4.76 -10.45 -8.23
C ASP A 151 -5.40 -11.28 -7.09
N PRO A 152 -6.25 -12.27 -7.40
CA PRO A 152 -6.80 -13.19 -6.38
C PRO A 152 -5.74 -13.89 -5.51
N SER A 153 -4.49 -14.02 -5.97
CA SER A 153 -3.38 -14.60 -5.20
C SER A 153 -3.01 -13.84 -3.92
N ILE A 154 -3.46 -12.60 -3.73
CA ILE A 154 -3.34 -11.92 -2.42
C ILE A 154 -4.06 -12.70 -1.33
N GLU A 155 -5.15 -13.38 -1.66
CA GLU A 155 -5.92 -14.14 -0.69
C GLU A 155 -5.10 -15.29 -0.08
N GLU A 156 -4.21 -15.89 -0.86
CA GLU A 156 -3.26 -16.89 -0.37
C GLU A 156 -2.27 -16.26 0.61
N ILE A 157 -1.75 -15.07 0.31
CA ILE A 157 -0.84 -14.33 1.19
C ILE A 157 -1.55 -13.95 2.49
N ASN A 158 -2.77 -13.39 2.41
CA ASN A 158 -3.59 -13.09 3.58
C ASN A 158 -3.76 -14.36 4.42
N THR A 159 -4.23 -15.46 3.82
CA THR A 159 -4.48 -16.72 4.53
C THR A 159 -3.23 -17.26 5.20
N SER A 160 -2.08 -17.22 4.52
CA SER A 160 -0.80 -17.66 5.06
C SER A 160 -0.35 -16.79 6.23
N PHE A 161 -0.43 -15.46 6.09
CA PHE A 161 -0.12 -14.53 7.18
C PHE A 161 -1.02 -14.76 8.40
N LEU A 162 -2.33 -14.84 8.17
CA LEU A 162 -3.33 -15.05 9.21
C LEU A 162 -3.09 -16.36 9.97
N THR A 163 -2.76 -17.43 9.24
CA THR A 163 -2.44 -18.74 9.84
C THR A 163 -1.19 -18.66 10.69
N ALA A 164 -0.09 -18.10 10.16
CA ALA A 164 1.18 -17.99 10.87
C ALA A 164 1.07 -17.10 12.11
N PHE A 165 0.43 -15.93 11.98
CA PHE A 165 0.29 -14.99 13.10
C PHE A 165 -0.66 -15.52 14.17
N THR A 166 -1.72 -16.23 13.80
CA THR A 166 -2.62 -16.92 14.73
C THR A 166 -1.87 -17.95 15.58
N ALA A 167 -0.97 -18.72 14.98
CA ALA A 167 -0.14 -19.68 15.72
C ALA A 167 0.73 -18.97 16.77
N HIS A 168 1.33 -17.83 16.42
CA HIS A 168 2.10 -17.00 17.36
C HIS A 168 1.24 -16.41 18.48
N ILE A 169 0.01 -16.00 18.18
CA ILE A 169 -0.92 -15.46 19.16
C ILE A 169 -1.37 -16.55 20.14
N ASN A 170 -1.64 -17.77 19.66
CA ASN A 170 -2.18 -18.82 20.53
C ASN A 170 -1.19 -19.36 21.56
N ILE A 171 0.11 -19.22 21.31
CA ILE A 171 1.16 -19.60 22.28
C ILE A 171 1.41 -18.54 23.36
N LEU A 172 0.82 -17.34 23.23
CA LEU A 172 0.94 -16.27 24.20
C LEU A 172 -0.06 -16.45 25.35
N ALA A 173 0.43 -16.36 26.59
CA ALA A 173 -0.39 -16.46 27.81
C ALA A 173 -1.35 -17.67 27.78
N THR A 174 -0.82 -18.85 27.45
CA THR A 174 -1.55 -20.12 27.42
C THR A 174 -2.20 -20.44 28.77
N ALA A 175 -3.21 -21.32 28.81
CA ALA A 175 -4.02 -21.57 30.02
C ALA A 175 -3.22 -22.02 31.27
N ASP A 176 -2.02 -22.58 31.07
CA ASP A 176 -1.06 -22.92 32.12
C ASP A 176 -0.32 -21.70 32.70
N LYS A 177 -0.28 -20.59 31.97
CA LYS A 177 0.27 -19.28 32.37
C LYS A 177 -0.89 -18.34 32.72
N ALA A 178 -1.17 -18.14 34.01
CA ALA A 178 -2.19 -17.18 34.47
C ALA A 178 -1.98 -15.75 33.90
N SER A 179 -0.75 -15.40 33.56
CA SER A 179 -0.35 -14.21 32.81
C SER A 179 1.08 -14.36 32.30
N GLU A 180 1.45 -13.66 31.23
CA GLU A 180 2.80 -13.64 30.66
C GLU A 180 3.33 -12.22 30.54
N LYS A 181 4.62 -12.01 30.88
CA LYS A 181 5.29 -10.72 30.71
C LYS A 181 5.96 -10.67 29.34
N ILE A 182 5.70 -9.62 28.57
CA ILE A 182 6.34 -9.41 27.27
C ILE A 182 6.80 -7.97 27.11
N ASN A 183 7.82 -7.78 26.28
CA ASN A 183 8.17 -6.49 25.69
C ASN A 183 7.29 -6.30 24.44
N LEU A 184 6.27 -5.45 24.53
CA LEU A 184 5.19 -5.40 23.55
C LEU A 184 5.67 -5.04 22.14
N TRP A 185 6.58 -4.07 22.02
CA TRP A 185 7.11 -3.66 20.72
C TRP A 185 7.97 -4.76 20.10
N HIS A 186 8.92 -5.31 20.85
CA HIS A 186 9.78 -6.39 20.40
C HIS A 186 8.98 -7.65 20.05
N TRP A 187 8.01 -8.04 20.88
CA TRP A 187 7.16 -9.18 20.60
C TRP A 187 6.38 -8.97 19.30
N LEU A 188 5.70 -7.83 19.17
CA LEU A 188 4.85 -7.56 18.01
C LEU A 188 5.67 -7.51 16.72
N ARG A 189 6.77 -6.75 16.71
CA ARG A 189 7.61 -6.61 15.52
C ARG A 189 8.19 -7.95 15.09
N THR A 190 8.63 -8.79 16.02
CA THR A 190 9.22 -10.10 15.72
C THR A 190 8.19 -11.06 15.14
N HIS A 191 7.05 -11.22 15.81
CA HIS A 191 6.02 -12.16 15.36
C HIS A 191 5.32 -11.70 14.07
N PHE A 192 5.19 -10.39 13.86
CA PHE A 192 4.77 -9.82 12.58
C PHE A 192 5.79 -10.12 11.47
N SER A 193 7.08 -9.86 11.70
CA SER A 193 8.14 -10.12 10.72
C SER A 193 8.17 -11.58 10.28
N LEU A 194 8.07 -12.52 11.21
CA LEU A 194 8.05 -13.95 10.89
C LEU A 194 6.80 -14.36 10.10
N ALA A 195 5.62 -13.88 10.50
CA ALA A 195 4.36 -14.21 9.82
C ALA A 195 4.30 -13.62 8.40
N SER A 196 4.62 -12.34 8.23
CA SER A 196 4.58 -11.66 6.92
C SER A 196 5.65 -12.20 5.98
N THR A 197 6.86 -12.51 6.49
CA THR A 197 7.90 -13.14 5.67
C THR A 197 7.51 -14.56 5.25
N THR A 198 6.86 -15.33 6.13
CA THR A 198 6.33 -16.66 5.76
C THR A 198 5.25 -16.56 4.69
N ALA A 199 4.38 -15.56 4.78
CA ALA A 199 3.33 -15.33 3.79
C ALA A 199 3.87 -14.98 2.41
N ILE A 200 4.92 -14.15 2.33
CA ILE A 200 5.48 -13.68 1.06
C ILE A 200 6.52 -14.66 0.50
N PHE A 201 7.48 -15.09 1.32
CA PHE A 201 8.65 -15.88 0.93
C PHE A 201 8.48 -17.39 1.15
N GLY A 202 7.34 -17.83 1.69
CA GLY A 202 7.05 -19.24 1.90
C GLY A 202 7.76 -19.83 3.13
N PRO A 203 7.57 -21.13 3.41
CA PRO A 203 8.05 -21.77 4.64
C PRO A 203 9.57 -21.86 4.75
N ALA A 204 10.28 -21.91 3.61
CA ALA A 204 11.74 -21.98 3.55
C ALA A 204 12.41 -20.59 3.52
N ASN A 205 11.73 -19.55 4.01
CA ASN A 205 12.27 -18.20 4.02
C ASN A 205 13.45 -18.04 5.01
N PRO A 206 14.39 -17.13 4.73
CA PRO A 206 15.56 -16.91 5.58
C PRO A 206 15.27 -16.65 7.05
N LEU A 207 14.24 -15.86 7.37
CA LEU A 207 13.91 -15.48 8.75
C LEU A 207 13.32 -16.66 9.55
N THR A 208 12.64 -17.60 8.90
CA THR A 208 12.13 -18.81 9.55
C THR A 208 13.23 -19.84 9.78
N ILE A 209 14.14 -19.98 8.83
CA ILE A 209 15.30 -20.87 8.96
C ILE A 209 16.27 -20.36 10.04
N ASN A 210 16.50 -19.04 10.09
CA ASN A 210 17.31 -18.40 11.11
C ASN A 210 16.58 -17.19 11.72
N PRO A 211 15.83 -17.40 12.82
CA PRO A 211 15.08 -16.33 13.51
C PRO A 211 15.93 -15.14 13.97
N SER A 212 17.25 -15.30 14.16
CA SER A 212 18.12 -14.17 14.50
C SER A 212 18.21 -13.12 13.39
N LEU A 213 17.95 -13.51 12.12
CA LEU A 213 17.89 -12.58 10.99
C LEU A 213 16.72 -11.59 11.08
N ALA A 214 15.66 -11.91 11.84
CA ALA A 214 14.59 -10.95 12.08
C ALA A 214 15.12 -9.71 12.82
N GLU A 215 16.03 -9.88 13.78
CA GLU A 215 16.69 -8.77 14.46
C GLU A 215 17.60 -8.00 13.51
N ASP A 216 18.31 -8.68 12.61
CA ASP A 216 19.18 -8.04 11.62
C ASP A 216 18.41 -7.08 10.69
N VAL A 217 17.17 -7.41 10.31
CA VAL A 217 16.30 -6.50 9.54
C VAL A 217 16.10 -5.18 10.30
N TRP A 218 15.79 -5.27 11.60
CA TRP A 218 15.55 -4.09 12.42
C TRP A 218 16.83 -3.31 12.73
N ILE A 219 17.98 -3.98 12.92
CA ILE A 219 19.30 -3.32 13.05
C ILE A 219 19.61 -2.48 11.80
N VAL A 220 19.37 -3.05 10.62
CA VAL A 220 19.59 -2.35 9.35
C VAL A 220 18.68 -1.13 9.26
N ASP A 221 17.39 -1.28 9.56
CA ASP A 221 16.39 -0.21 9.50
C ASP A 221 16.66 0.91 10.53
N ASP A 222 17.01 0.58 11.77
CA ASP A 222 17.35 1.56 12.82
C ASP A 222 18.65 2.33 12.56
N SER A 223 19.51 1.80 11.69
CA SER A 223 20.78 2.40 11.35
C SER A 223 20.74 3.29 10.11
N LEU A 224 19.64 3.28 9.33
CA LEU A 224 19.57 4.03 8.06
C LEU A 224 19.82 5.52 8.23
N ASP A 225 19.24 6.12 9.25
CA ASP A 225 19.45 7.53 9.55
C ASP A 225 20.92 7.81 9.94
N LYS A 226 21.50 6.91 10.74
CA LYS A 226 22.89 7.00 11.19
C LYS A 226 23.88 6.94 10.02
N LEU A 227 23.56 6.23 8.94
CA LEU A 227 24.41 6.21 7.74
C LEU A 227 24.58 7.59 7.10
N LEU A 228 23.57 8.45 7.20
CA LEU A 228 23.58 9.80 6.64
C LEU A 228 24.24 10.81 7.59
N THR A 229 24.13 10.60 8.91
CA THR A 229 24.60 11.57 9.91
C THR A 229 25.96 11.23 10.51
N THR A 230 26.39 9.97 10.45
CA THR A 230 27.64 9.51 11.08
C THR A 230 28.81 9.68 10.10
N PRO A 231 29.90 10.38 10.48
CA PRO A 231 31.08 10.48 9.64
C PRO A 231 31.74 9.11 9.48
N PHE A 232 32.21 8.78 8.27
CA PHE A 232 32.87 7.50 7.97
C PHE A 232 32.07 6.26 8.43
N PRO A 233 30.79 6.14 8.01
CA PRO A 233 29.86 5.12 8.54
C PRO A 233 30.34 3.69 8.28
N LYS A 234 31.23 3.47 7.31
CA LYS A 234 31.88 2.18 7.03
C LYS A 234 32.62 1.62 8.25
N PHE A 235 33.22 2.48 9.07
CA PHE A 235 34.03 2.08 10.22
C PHE A 235 33.29 2.26 11.54
N LEU A 236 32.41 3.26 11.64
CA LEU A 236 31.71 3.60 12.87
C LEU A 236 30.38 2.85 13.08
N LEU A 237 29.86 2.16 12.06
CA LEU A 237 28.62 1.39 12.15
C LEU A 237 28.83 -0.10 11.81
N PRO A 238 29.76 -0.82 12.48
CA PRO A 238 30.08 -2.21 12.15
C PRO A 238 28.87 -3.15 12.26
N GLU A 239 27.98 -2.91 13.23
CA GLU A 239 26.76 -3.69 13.45
C GLU A 239 25.85 -3.66 12.22
N PHE A 240 25.67 -2.48 11.61
CA PHE A 240 24.89 -2.33 10.37
C PHE A 240 25.48 -3.18 9.24
N TRP A 241 26.80 -3.07 9.00
CA TRP A 241 27.44 -3.78 7.89
C TRP A 241 27.41 -5.29 8.09
N GLN A 242 27.54 -5.76 9.33
CA GLN A 242 27.47 -7.18 9.67
C GLN A 242 26.05 -7.74 9.53
N ALA A 243 25.03 -7.05 10.06
CA ALA A 243 23.63 -7.45 9.92
C ALA A 243 23.20 -7.50 8.45
N ARG A 244 23.56 -6.45 7.69
CA ARG A 244 23.34 -6.36 6.25
C ARG A 244 24.01 -7.52 5.50
N GLN A 245 25.27 -7.85 5.80
CA GLN A 245 25.98 -8.95 5.16
C GLN A 245 25.29 -10.30 5.42
N ARG A 246 24.86 -10.57 6.65
CA ARG A 246 24.14 -11.82 7.00
C ARG A 246 22.81 -11.94 6.24
N LEU A 247 22.06 -10.84 6.12
CA LEU A 247 20.82 -10.81 5.33
C LEU A 247 21.10 -11.12 3.85
N TRP A 248 22.17 -10.56 3.28
CA TRP A 248 22.52 -10.81 1.88
C TRP A 248 22.83 -12.27 1.62
N GLU A 249 23.72 -12.86 2.42
CA GLU A 249 24.13 -14.25 2.28
C GLU A 249 22.92 -15.19 2.39
N ALA A 250 22.01 -14.89 3.32
CA ALA A 250 20.82 -15.70 3.51
C ALA A 250 19.84 -15.61 2.32
N PHE A 251 19.66 -14.41 1.74
CA PHE A 251 18.78 -14.22 0.59
C PHE A 251 19.40 -14.67 -0.75
N GLU A 252 20.72 -14.65 -0.88
CA GLU A 252 21.42 -15.34 -1.98
C GLU A 252 21.18 -16.84 -1.89
N SER A 253 21.38 -17.40 -0.70
CA SER A 253 21.19 -18.83 -0.46
C SER A 253 19.75 -19.26 -0.75
N TYR A 254 18.77 -18.43 -0.39
CA TYR A 254 17.35 -18.69 -0.64
C TYR A 254 17.05 -18.92 -2.13
N THR A 255 17.54 -18.08 -3.03
CA THR A 255 17.28 -18.23 -4.47
C THR A 255 18.20 -19.25 -5.15
N VAL A 256 19.44 -19.41 -4.68
CA VAL A 256 20.36 -20.43 -5.22
C VAL A 256 19.87 -21.84 -4.88
N GLN A 257 19.23 -22.02 -3.72
CA GLN A 257 18.64 -23.30 -3.31
C GLN A 257 17.22 -23.49 -3.85
N HIS A 258 16.72 -22.61 -4.71
CA HIS A 258 15.37 -22.67 -5.28
C HIS A 258 14.25 -22.65 -4.22
N HIS A 259 14.50 -22.09 -3.04
CA HIS A 259 13.49 -21.96 -2.00
C HIS A 259 12.42 -20.93 -2.38
N ASP A 260 12.72 -20.02 -3.32
CA ASP A 260 11.78 -19.08 -3.92
C ASP A 260 10.60 -19.74 -4.63
N GLU A 261 10.77 -20.97 -5.13
CA GLU A 261 9.71 -21.74 -5.78
C GLU A 261 8.58 -22.16 -4.81
N GLN A 262 8.87 -22.17 -3.50
CA GLN A 262 7.89 -22.41 -2.43
C GLN A 262 7.28 -21.12 -1.87
N GLY A 263 7.76 -19.96 -2.33
CA GLY A 263 7.24 -18.66 -1.95
C GLY A 263 5.92 -18.33 -2.64
N SER A 264 5.30 -17.21 -2.23
CA SER A 264 4.09 -16.71 -2.87
C SER A 264 4.31 -16.39 -4.36
N ARG A 265 3.22 -16.27 -5.12
CA ARG A 265 3.29 -15.84 -6.51
C ARG A 265 4.01 -14.49 -6.66
N ILE A 266 3.86 -13.59 -5.69
CA ILE A 266 4.49 -12.26 -5.71
C ILE A 266 6.02 -12.37 -5.68
N VAL A 267 6.59 -13.14 -4.75
CA VAL A 267 8.06 -13.26 -4.66
C VAL A 267 8.64 -13.97 -5.88
N GLN A 268 7.96 -15.00 -6.40
CA GLN A 268 8.37 -15.71 -7.61
C GLN A 268 8.41 -14.76 -8.82
N LEU A 269 7.36 -13.95 -8.99
CA LEU A 269 7.29 -12.95 -10.06
C LEU A 269 8.35 -11.86 -9.89
N TYR A 270 8.59 -11.40 -8.66
CA TYR A 270 9.58 -10.37 -8.35
C TYR A 270 11.01 -10.84 -8.67
N ILE A 271 11.36 -12.07 -8.27
CA ILE A 271 12.66 -12.70 -8.56
C ILE A 271 12.80 -13.01 -10.05
N GLN A 272 11.74 -13.50 -10.71
CA GLN A 272 11.77 -13.76 -12.14
C GLN A 272 11.98 -12.47 -12.94
N SER A 273 11.30 -11.38 -12.56
CA SER A 273 11.50 -10.07 -13.16
C SER A 273 12.97 -9.62 -13.05
N ALA A 274 13.61 -9.80 -11.89
CA ALA A 274 15.03 -9.48 -11.74
C ALA A 274 15.92 -10.31 -12.69
N LYS A 275 15.65 -11.62 -12.82
CA LYS A 275 16.36 -12.52 -13.74
C LYS A 275 16.16 -12.13 -15.20
N ASP A 276 14.94 -11.74 -15.58
CA ASP A 276 14.59 -11.31 -16.94
C ASP A 276 15.33 -10.02 -17.36
N HIS A 277 15.64 -9.16 -16.38
CA HIS A 277 16.47 -7.97 -16.57
C HIS A 277 17.98 -8.26 -16.57
N GLY A 278 18.39 -9.53 -16.41
CA GLY A 278 19.78 -9.96 -16.49
C GLY A 278 20.52 -10.05 -15.16
N LEU A 279 19.84 -9.96 -14.01
CA LEU A 279 20.47 -10.27 -12.73
C LEU A 279 20.73 -11.78 -12.62
N SER A 280 21.86 -12.14 -12.03
CA SER A 280 22.13 -13.54 -11.66
C SER A 280 21.15 -14.03 -10.59
N THR A 281 20.97 -15.34 -10.44
CA THR A 281 20.10 -15.92 -9.40
C THR A 281 20.44 -15.41 -7.99
N ALA A 282 21.73 -15.30 -7.66
CA ALA A 282 22.18 -14.76 -6.37
C ALA A 282 21.81 -13.27 -6.22
N MET A 283 22.04 -12.46 -7.25
CA MET A 283 21.69 -11.03 -7.22
C MET A 283 20.19 -10.80 -7.18
N ALA A 284 19.39 -11.62 -7.86
CA ALA A 284 17.93 -11.61 -7.72
C ALA A 284 17.49 -11.91 -6.28
N GLY A 285 18.19 -12.83 -5.60
CA GLY A 285 18.03 -13.09 -4.17
C GLY A 285 18.31 -11.86 -3.32
N ARG A 286 19.49 -11.24 -3.45
CA ARG A 286 19.81 -9.99 -2.74
C ARG A 286 18.81 -8.88 -3.03
N GLN A 287 18.40 -8.73 -4.27
CA GLN A 287 17.47 -7.69 -4.71
C GLN A 287 16.07 -7.87 -4.08
N SER A 288 15.67 -9.11 -3.77
CA SER A 288 14.40 -9.40 -3.07
C SER A 288 14.35 -8.89 -1.63
N LEU A 289 15.47 -8.46 -1.04
CA LEU A 289 15.47 -7.69 0.21
C LEU A 289 14.66 -6.40 0.08
N GLY A 290 14.57 -5.80 -1.11
CA GLY A 290 13.69 -4.64 -1.32
C GLY A 290 12.22 -4.96 -1.01
N LEU A 291 11.75 -6.14 -1.41
CA LEU A 291 10.41 -6.61 -1.09
C LEU A 291 10.26 -6.90 0.41
N LEU A 292 11.27 -7.48 1.06
CA LEU A 292 11.28 -7.72 2.51
C LEU A 292 11.15 -6.40 3.29
N PHE A 293 12.01 -5.42 3.02
CA PHE A 293 11.97 -4.12 3.71
C PHE A 293 10.64 -3.41 3.44
N ALA A 294 10.13 -3.43 2.21
CA ALA A 294 8.84 -2.82 1.88
C ALA A 294 7.66 -3.45 2.65
N ALA A 295 7.69 -4.77 2.89
CA ALA A 295 6.64 -5.48 3.62
C ALA A 295 6.69 -5.21 5.14
N LEU A 296 7.88 -5.04 5.72
CA LEU A 296 8.04 -5.11 7.17
C LEU A 296 8.08 -3.75 7.89
N ILE A 297 8.87 -2.80 7.39
CA ILE A 297 9.34 -1.66 8.21
C ILE A 297 8.24 -0.66 8.59
N ASN A 298 7.11 -0.66 7.88
CA ASN A 298 6.01 0.29 8.10
C ASN A 298 4.81 -0.34 8.81
N THR A 299 4.41 -1.55 8.40
CA THR A 299 3.20 -2.21 8.91
C THR A 299 3.32 -2.54 10.40
N GLY A 300 4.47 -3.07 10.83
CA GLY A 300 4.73 -3.40 12.24
C GLY A 300 4.56 -2.20 13.18
N PRO A 301 5.26 -1.06 12.95
CA PRO A 301 5.07 0.15 13.75
C PRO A 301 3.63 0.70 13.72
N VAL A 302 2.94 0.69 12.57
CA VAL A 302 1.54 1.15 12.52
C VAL A 302 0.63 0.25 13.35
N ALA A 303 0.82 -1.07 13.31
CA ALA A 303 0.10 -2.01 14.16
C ALA A 303 0.40 -1.75 15.64
N PHE A 304 1.67 -1.56 16.00
CA PHE A 304 2.07 -1.22 17.36
C PHE A 304 1.37 0.03 17.89
N TRP A 305 1.45 1.14 17.15
CA TRP A 305 0.85 2.40 17.59
C TRP A 305 -0.68 2.33 17.64
N THR A 306 -1.32 1.65 16.68
CA THR A 306 -2.77 1.47 16.69
C THR A 306 -3.20 0.70 17.93
N LEU A 307 -2.49 -0.39 18.27
CA LEU A 307 -2.75 -1.14 19.49
C LEU A 307 -2.50 -0.29 20.74
N SER A 308 -1.36 0.41 20.79
CA SER A 308 -0.96 1.25 21.92
C SER A 308 -1.98 2.35 22.22
N TYR A 309 -2.50 3.02 21.20
CA TYR A 309 -3.55 4.04 21.37
C TYR A 309 -4.87 3.47 21.87
N ILE A 310 -5.28 2.31 21.35
CA ILE A 310 -6.51 1.64 21.80
C ILE A 310 -6.35 1.20 23.27
N LEU A 311 -5.22 0.60 23.63
CA LEU A 311 -4.95 0.14 25.01
C LEU A 311 -4.83 1.28 26.02
N SER A 312 -4.39 2.47 25.58
CA SER A 312 -4.23 3.64 26.46
C SER A 312 -5.55 4.30 26.85
N ASP A 313 -6.66 3.99 26.16
CA ASP A 313 -7.99 4.51 26.46
C ASP A 313 -8.96 3.34 26.72
N PRO A 314 -9.30 3.04 27.99
CA PRO A 314 -10.22 1.96 28.34
C PRO A 314 -11.61 2.08 27.71
N THR A 315 -12.09 3.30 27.46
CA THR A 315 -13.39 3.54 26.83
C THR A 315 -13.32 3.17 25.34
N LEU A 316 -12.25 3.61 24.66
CA LEU A 316 -12.01 3.24 23.27
C LEU A 316 -11.81 1.73 23.12
N LEU A 317 -11.03 1.08 24.00
CA LEU A 317 -10.85 -0.36 24.00
C LEU A 317 -12.19 -1.10 24.10
N SER A 318 -13.07 -0.65 25.01
CA SER A 318 -14.42 -1.20 25.15
C SER A 318 -15.25 -1.04 23.87
N ASP A 319 -15.24 0.14 23.25
CA ASP A 319 -15.96 0.40 22.00
C ASP A 319 -15.46 -0.49 20.84
N ILE A 320 -14.13 -0.65 20.72
CA ILE A 320 -13.52 -1.51 19.70
C ILE A 320 -13.84 -2.99 19.96
N ARG A 321 -13.84 -3.44 21.22
CA ARG A 321 -14.23 -4.82 21.58
C ARG A 321 -15.64 -5.14 21.08
N VAL A 322 -16.58 -4.20 21.22
CA VAL A 322 -17.94 -4.37 20.68
C VAL A 322 -17.94 -4.54 19.16
N GLU A 323 -17.11 -3.80 18.41
CA GLU A 323 -16.99 -4.01 16.95
C GLU A 323 -16.39 -5.37 16.60
N VAL A 324 -15.32 -5.76 17.30
CA VAL A 324 -14.58 -6.99 17.06
C VAL A 324 -15.41 -8.22 17.44
N GLU A 325 -16.14 -8.21 18.55
CA GLU A 325 -16.98 -9.32 19.01
C GLU A 325 -18.09 -9.66 18.00
N ARG A 326 -18.64 -8.66 17.29
CA ARG A 326 -19.60 -8.89 16.18
C ARG A 326 -18.98 -9.57 14.95
N CYS A 327 -17.66 -9.65 14.92
CA CYS A 327 -16.89 -10.29 13.86
C CYS A 327 -16.40 -11.70 14.24
N ILE A 328 -16.77 -12.18 15.44
CA ILE A 328 -16.36 -13.49 15.97
C ILE A 328 -17.53 -14.48 15.90
N THR A 329 -17.25 -15.69 15.44
CA THR A 329 -18.11 -16.87 15.60
C THR A 329 -17.45 -17.84 16.56
N THR A 330 -18.20 -18.35 17.53
CA THR A 330 -17.69 -19.31 18.52
C THR A 330 -18.26 -20.69 18.26
N ASP A 331 -17.40 -21.71 18.20
CA ASP A 331 -17.80 -23.11 18.26
C ASP A 331 -17.79 -23.58 19.73
N PRO A 332 -18.97 -23.82 20.34
CA PRO A 332 -19.05 -24.23 21.73
C PRO A 332 -18.44 -25.61 22.01
N SER A 333 -18.31 -26.47 21.00
CA SER A 333 -17.80 -27.84 21.18
C SER A 333 -16.29 -27.89 21.37
N THR A 334 -15.58 -26.99 20.70
CA THR A 334 -14.11 -26.89 20.74
C THR A 334 -13.63 -25.68 21.55
N ASN A 335 -14.55 -24.82 21.99
CA ASN A 335 -14.26 -23.50 22.56
C ASN A 335 -13.33 -22.67 21.64
N THR A 336 -13.56 -22.78 20.33
CA THR A 336 -12.77 -22.09 19.31
C THR A 336 -13.48 -20.81 18.90
N HIS A 337 -12.78 -19.68 18.94
CA HIS A 337 -13.29 -18.38 18.51
C HIS A 337 -12.67 -18.01 17.18
N THR A 338 -13.50 -17.94 16.14
CA THR A 338 -13.06 -17.57 14.79
C THR A 338 -13.41 -16.13 14.49
N LEU A 339 -12.39 -15.29 14.32
CA LEU A 339 -12.49 -13.91 13.87
C LEU A 339 -12.46 -13.86 12.33
N SER A 340 -13.39 -13.15 11.71
CA SER A 340 -13.41 -12.95 10.26
C SER A 340 -12.80 -11.60 9.88
N ILE A 341 -11.70 -11.60 9.10
CA ILE A 341 -11.13 -10.35 8.58
C ILE A 341 -12.09 -9.66 7.60
N SER A 342 -12.88 -10.43 6.85
CA SER A 342 -13.94 -9.88 5.99
C SER A 342 -15.04 -9.19 6.81
N ALA A 343 -15.40 -9.73 7.97
CA ALA A 343 -16.33 -9.07 8.88
C ALA A 343 -15.70 -7.81 9.51
N LEU A 344 -14.44 -7.84 9.93
CA LEU A 344 -13.75 -6.62 10.42
C LEU A 344 -13.76 -5.52 9.37
N ARG A 345 -13.46 -5.86 8.11
CA ARG A 345 -13.49 -4.91 6.99
C ARG A 345 -14.87 -4.28 6.80
N ALA A 346 -15.95 -5.03 7.01
CA ALA A 346 -17.32 -4.62 6.74
C ALA A 346 -18.09 -4.09 7.97
N LYS A 347 -17.61 -4.32 9.20
CA LYS A 347 -18.38 -4.10 10.44
C LYS A 347 -17.60 -3.41 11.57
N ALA A 348 -16.34 -3.03 11.35
CA ALA A 348 -15.50 -2.35 12.35
C ALA A 348 -15.04 -0.94 11.88
N PRO A 349 -15.97 0.02 11.68
CA PRO A 349 -15.62 1.36 11.22
C PRO A 349 -14.74 2.13 12.21
N LEU A 350 -14.95 2.00 13.52
CA LEU A 350 -14.11 2.68 14.52
C LEU A 350 -12.68 2.14 14.48
N LEU A 351 -12.50 0.83 14.35
CA LEU A 351 -11.17 0.23 14.20
C LEU A 351 -10.43 0.76 12.96
N TRP A 352 -11.11 0.86 11.82
CA TRP A 352 -10.56 1.49 10.62
C TRP A 352 -10.18 2.95 10.85
N SER A 353 -11.06 3.72 11.50
CA SER A 353 -10.79 5.12 11.82
C SER A 353 -9.60 5.28 12.76
N CYS A 354 -9.44 4.41 13.77
CA CYS A 354 -8.26 4.36 14.63
C CYS A 354 -7.00 4.10 13.82
N MET A 355 -7.00 3.11 12.93
CA MET A 355 -5.83 2.82 12.08
C MET A 355 -5.47 4.02 11.19
N ARG A 356 -6.46 4.69 10.59
CA ARG A 356 -6.21 5.90 9.78
C ARG A 356 -5.67 7.06 10.60
N GLU A 357 -6.17 7.25 11.83
CA GLU A 357 -5.64 8.28 12.74
C GLU A 357 -4.23 7.96 13.21
N THR A 358 -3.93 6.70 13.51
CA THR A 358 -2.55 6.26 13.77
C THR A 358 -1.65 6.61 12.59
N MET A 359 -2.07 6.31 11.36
CA MET A 359 -1.30 6.61 10.17
C MET A 359 -1.07 8.12 9.96
N ARG A 360 -2.04 8.96 10.31
CA ARG A 360 -1.89 10.42 10.24
C ARG A 360 -0.83 10.93 11.23
N ILE A 361 -0.81 10.41 12.46
CA ILE A 361 0.06 10.93 13.52
C ILE A 361 1.44 10.25 13.53
N ALA A 362 1.48 8.93 13.42
CA ALA A 362 2.69 8.14 13.57
C ALA A 362 3.40 7.83 12.24
N ALA A 363 2.71 7.91 11.10
CA ALA A 363 3.27 7.52 9.78
C ALA A 363 3.42 8.70 8.82
N THR A 364 4.19 9.70 9.27
CA THR A 364 4.33 11.00 8.60
C THR A 364 5.50 11.02 7.60
N MET A 365 5.45 10.11 6.63
CA MET A 365 6.52 9.91 5.65
C MET A 365 6.55 11.02 4.60
N ASN A 366 7.74 11.58 4.34
CA ASN A 366 7.91 12.61 3.32
C ASN A 366 7.95 12.02 1.92
N ILE A 367 7.28 12.66 0.95
CA ILE A 367 7.27 12.22 -0.45
C ILE A 367 8.28 13.05 -1.23
N ASN A 368 9.39 12.43 -1.64
CA ASN A 368 10.51 13.10 -2.30
C ASN A 368 10.55 12.80 -3.79
N ARG A 369 10.88 13.81 -4.63
CA ARG A 369 11.19 13.66 -6.05
C ARG A 369 12.43 14.46 -6.41
N TYR A 370 13.34 13.84 -7.14
CA TYR A 370 14.48 14.50 -7.74
C TYR A 370 14.06 15.18 -9.05
N ILE A 371 14.47 16.44 -9.24
CA ILE A 371 14.10 17.23 -10.40
C ILE A 371 15.13 17.00 -11.50
N THR A 372 14.78 16.25 -12.54
CA THR A 372 15.70 15.86 -13.63
C THR A 372 15.86 16.97 -14.68
N GLN A 373 14.87 17.85 -14.80
CA GLN A 373 14.83 18.99 -15.72
C GLN A 373 14.04 20.15 -15.07
N ASP A 374 14.37 21.39 -15.43
CA ASP A 374 13.59 22.57 -15.03
C ASP A 374 12.11 22.36 -15.42
N THR A 375 11.21 22.54 -14.47
CA THR A 375 9.81 22.16 -14.66
C THR A 375 8.87 23.14 -13.96
N GLU A 376 7.79 23.53 -14.63
CA GLU A 376 6.77 24.41 -14.06
C GLU A 376 5.66 23.55 -13.43
N ILE A 377 5.38 23.78 -12.15
CA ILE A 377 4.24 23.18 -11.45
C ILE A 377 3.14 24.23 -11.27
N VAL A 378 1.89 23.82 -11.51
CA VAL A 378 0.72 24.70 -11.44
C VAL A 378 -0.23 24.23 -10.36
N ASN A 379 -0.58 25.10 -9.42
CA ASN A 379 -1.63 24.85 -8.46
C ASN A 379 -2.99 24.99 -9.14
N HIS A 380 -3.65 23.88 -9.41
CA HIS A 380 -4.95 23.86 -10.09
C HIS A 380 -6.10 24.50 -9.30
N THR A 381 -5.91 24.77 -8.00
CA THR A 381 -6.90 25.45 -7.15
C THR A 381 -6.73 26.97 -7.20
N THR A 382 -5.50 27.49 -7.14
CA THR A 382 -5.23 28.94 -7.10
C THR A 382 -4.83 29.54 -8.44
N GLY A 383 -4.40 28.72 -9.41
CA GLY A 383 -3.86 29.16 -10.69
C GLY A 383 -2.39 29.62 -10.63
N GLU A 384 -1.79 29.65 -9.44
CA GLU A 384 -0.38 30.02 -9.27
C GLU A 384 0.55 28.97 -9.87
N SER A 385 1.69 29.41 -10.39
CA SER A 385 2.73 28.52 -10.90
C SER A 385 4.10 28.89 -10.38
N PHE A 386 4.94 27.86 -10.23
CA PHE A 386 6.34 28.00 -9.86
C PHE A 386 7.22 27.09 -10.70
N VAL A 387 8.43 27.55 -10.98
CA VAL A 387 9.47 26.77 -11.64
C VAL A 387 10.33 26.07 -10.59
N LEU A 388 10.43 24.76 -10.69
CA LEU A 388 11.36 23.94 -9.93
C LEU A 388 12.60 23.66 -10.79
N ARG A 389 13.79 23.94 -10.26
CA ARG A 389 15.04 23.80 -11.00
C ARG A 389 15.62 22.40 -10.96
N LYS A 390 16.22 21.99 -12.09
CA LYS A 390 17.01 20.77 -12.23
C LYS A 390 18.05 20.65 -11.13
N GLY A 391 18.21 19.44 -10.61
CA GLY A 391 19.18 19.11 -9.56
C GLY A 391 18.65 19.31 -8.14
N GLY A 392 17.53 20.03 -7.97
CA GLY A 392 16.85 20.13 -6.70
C GLY A 392 16.03 18.88 -6.34
N VAL A 393 15.49 18.91 -5.13
CA VAL A 393 14.54 17.91 -4.63
C VAL A 393 13.26 18.62 -4.24
N VAL A 394 12.10 18.11 -4.68
CA VAL A 394 10.80 18.56 -4.19
C VAL A 394 10.25 17.53 -3.20
N THR A 395 9.77 18.01 -2.06
CA THR A 395 9.33 17.20 -0.93
C THR A 395 7.95 17.63 -0.46
N VAL A 396 6.99 16.71 -0.46
CA VAL A 396 5.75 16.89 0.31
C VAL A 396 6.04 16.53 1.76
N ALA A 397 5.96 17.54 2.63
CA ALA A 397 6.22 17.42 4.05
C ALA A 397 4.98 16.88 4.78
N ALA A 398 4.80 15.56 4.80
CA ALA A 398 3.65 14.93 5.45
C ALA A 398 3.63 15.21 6.96
N ASN A 399 4.80 15.30 7.59
CA ASN A 399 4.95 15.65 9.00
C ASN A 399 4.55 17.09 9.36
N VAL A 400 4.35 17.95 8.36
CA VAL A 400 3.72 19.26 8.52
C VAL A 400 2.24 19.17 8.13
N LEU A 401 1.98 18.61 6.94
CA LEU A 401 0.65 18.54 6.33
C LEU A 401 -0.38 17.77 7.19
N HIS A 402 0.05 16.69 7.85
CA HIS A 402 -0.80 15.88 8.73
C HIS A 402 -1.10 16.58 10.05
N PHE A 403 -0.39 17.66 10.38
CA PHE A 403 -0.53 18.41 11.62
C PHE A 403 -1.08 19.83 11.44
N ARG A 404 -1.64 20.15 10.27
CA ARG A 404 -2.23 21.47 10.02
C ARG A 404 -3.63 21.60 10.61
N PRO A 405 -3.87 22.55 11.54
CA PRO A 405 -5.18 22.74 12.14
C PRO A 405 -6.27 23.13 11.13
N GLU A 406 -5.89 23.79 10.03
CA GLU A 406 -6.83 24.19 8.97
C GLU A 406 -7.38 22.99 8.19
N ILE A 407 -6.65 21.86 8.21
CA ILE A 407 -7.02 20.63 7.48
C ILE A 407 -7.65 19.60 8.42
N TRP A 408 -7.22 19.56 9.69
CA TRP A 408 -7.54 18.48 10.61
C TRP A 408 -8.23 18.93 11.89
N GLY A 409 -8.52 20.22 12.05
CA GLY A 409 -9.10 20.79 13.27
C GLY A 409 -8.06 21.17 14.32
N GLN A 410 -8.48 21.91 15.35
CA GLN A 410 -7.57 22.45 16.38
C GLN A 410 -6.96 21.36 17.28
N ASP A 411 -7.59 20.20 17.37
CA ASP A 411 -7.13 19.04 18.13
C ASP A 411 -6.20 18.12 17.32
N VAL A 412 -5.55 18.66 16.28
CA VAL A 412 -4.70 17.90 15.35
C VAL A 412 -3.50 17.21 16.00
N ALA A 413 -3.02 17.74 17.12
CA ALA A 413 -1.93 17.13 17.89
C ALA A 413 -2.38 15.90 18.71
N GLU A 414 -3.69 15.72 18.89
CA GLU A 414 -4.26 14.63 19.69
C GLU A 414 -4.70 13.47 18.80
N PHE A 415 -4.54 12.25 19.32
CA PHE A 415 -5.14 11.06 18.72
C PHE A 415 -6.65 11.11 18.90
N ARG A 416 -7.38 11.27 17.79
CA ARG A 416 -8.85 11.26 17.77
C ARG A 416 -9.36 10.02 17.05
N PRO A 417 -9.79 8.96 17.78
CA PRO A 417 -10.14 7.68 17.17
C PRO A 417 -11.30 7.78 16.17
N ARG A 418 -12.16 8.80 16.32
CA ARG A 418 -13.34 9.02 15.47
C ARG A 418 -13.09 10.01 14.32
N ARG A 419 -11.87 10.52 14.13
CA ARG A 419 -11.55 11.61 13.17
C ARG A 419 -11.98 11.30 11.74
N PHE A 420 -11.91 10.04 11.33
CA PHE A 420 -12.21 9.62 9.96
C PHE A 420 -13.64 9.10 9.78
N LEU A 421 -14.49 9.17 10.82
CA LEU A 421 -15.89 8.77 10.75
C LEU A 421 -16.76 9.94 10.28
N SER A 422 -17.60 9.68 9.30
CA SER A 422 -18.67 10.58 8.84
C SER A 422 -20.00 9.83 8.73
N GLN A 423 -21.09 10.57 8.63
CA GLN A 423 -22.41 10.00 8.33
C GLN A 423 -22.75 10.14 6.86
N HIS A 424 -23.25 9.07 6.25
CA HIS A 424 -23.74 9.10 4.88
C HIS A 424 -24.97 8.21 4.72
N GLY A 425 -26.10 8.76 4.26
CA GLY A 425 -27.30 7.97 3.93
C GLY A 425 -27.89 7.12 5.06
N GLY A 426 -27.64 7.46 6.32
CA GLY A 426 -28.04 6.66 7.49
C GLY A 426 -27.00 5.62 7.95
N GLY A 427 -25.94 5.37 7.18
CA GLY A 427 -24.79 4.54 7.54
C GLY A 427 -23.59 5.34 8.06
N VAL A 428 -22.56 4.62 8.50
CA VAL A 428 -21.27 5.18 8.92
C VAL A 428 -20.29 5.05 7.78
N LYS A 429 -19.55 6.12 7.45
CA LYS A 429 -18.51 6.10 6.45
C LYS A 429 -17.15 6.36 7.07
N VAL A 430 -16.15 5.58 6.68
CA VAL A 430 -14.75 5.88 6.99
C VAL A 430 -14.12 6.53 5.76
N ASP A 431 -13.65 7.77 5.88
CA ASP A 431 -13.02 8.44 4.73
C ASP A 431 -11.82 7.65 4.24
N GLY A 432 -11.49 7.78 2.95
CA GLY A 432 -10.26 7.22 2.36
C GLY A 432 -10.18 5.69 2.37
N VAL A 433 -11.23 4.99 2.79
CA VAL A 433 -11.37 3.54 2.72
C VAL A 433 -12.34 3.20 1.59
N ALA A 434 -11.86 2.44 0.59
CA ALA A 434 -12.70 2.00 -0.52
C ALA A 434 -13.79 1.03 -0.01
N GLY A 435 -15.05 1.26 -0.41
CA GLY A 435 -16.19 0.52 0.15
C GLY A 435 -16.39 0.73 1.65
N GLY A 436 -15.82 1.80 2.23
CA GLY A 436 -15.89 2.12 3.66
C GLY A 436 -17.25 2.63 4.13
N GLU A 437 -18.34 2.13 3.56
CA GLU A 437 -19.72 2.37 4.01
C GLU A 437 -20.17 1.18 4.85
N PHE A 438 -20.53 1.46 6.09
CA PHE A 438 -20.85 0.47 7.11
C PHE A 438 -22.31 0.62 7.50
N GLU A 439 -23.00 -0.51 7.67
CA GLU A 439 -24.38 -0.51 8.16
C GLU A 439 -24.45 0.11 9.56
N GLY A 440 -25.25 1.17 9.70
CA GLY A 440 -25.51 1.82 10.98
C GLY A 440 -27.01 2.00 11.18
N LYS A 441 -27.55 1.56 12.31
CA LYS A 441 -28.92 1.92 12.71
C LYS A 441 -28.88 3.10 13.68
N GLY A 442 -29.29 4.27 13.19
CA GLY A 442 -30.14 5.19 13.98
C GLY A 442 -29.51 6.07 15.06
N LYS A 443 -28.19 6.32 15.11
CA LYS A 443 -27.65 7.45 15.88
C LYS A 443 -26.82 8.37 15.00
N VAL A 444 -27.10 9.67 15.08
CA VAL A 444 -26.24 10.70 14.50
C VAL A 444 -24.90 10.66 15.25
N LEU A 445 -23.86 10.10 14.62
CA LEU A 445 -22.50 10.26 15.12
C LEU A 445 -22.16 11.74 14.99
N HIS A 446 -21.68 12.34 16.08
CA HIS A 446 -21.00 13.63 15.98
C HIS A 446 -19.80 13.43 15.06
N ASP A 447 -19.82 14.01 13.86
CA ASP A 447 -18.71 13.97 12.90
C ASP A 447 -17.65 14.99 13.37
N PRO A 448 -16.55 14.53 14.01
CA PRO A 448 -15.52 15.44 14.50
C PRO A 448 -14.76 16.15 13.36
N ALA A 449 -14.91 15.68 12.11
CA ALA A 449 -14.30 16.26 10.92
C ALA A 449 -15.21 17.22 10.15
N ALA A 450 -16.48 17.39 10.56
CA ALA A 450 -17.43 18.28 9.90
C ALA A 450 -16.89 19.71 9.70
N THR A 451 -16.07 20.21 10.62
CA THR A 451 -15.55 21.59 10.57
C THR A 451 -14.43 21.80 9.57
N PHE A 452 -13.82 20.74 9.03
CA PHE A 452 -12.68 20.82 8.11
C PHE A 452 -12.85 19.97 6.83
N ARG A 453 -14.08 19.49 6.59
CA ARG A 453 -14.51 18.92 5.30
C ARG A 453 -14.94 20.01 4.34
N ASP A 454 -14.89 19.72 3.04
CA ASP A 454 -15.45 20.59 2.02
C ASP A 454 -16.98 20.62 2.05
N GLY A 455 -17.60 21.44 1.19
CA GLY A 455 -19.06 21.57 1.10
C GLY A 455 -19.80 20.28 0.70
N ASN A 456 -19.08 19.24 0.28
CA ASN A 456 -19.61 17.91 -0.03
C ASN A 456 -19.30 16.89 1.09
N GLY A 457 -18.79 17.32 2.24
CA GLY A 457 -18.43 16.46 3.36
C GLY A 457 -17.15 15.65 3.13
N LYS A 458 -16.31 16.01 2.16
CA LYS A 458 -15.07 15.26 1.84
C LYS A 458 -13.85 15.95 2.43
N LEU A 459 -12.92 15.14 2.94
CA LEU A 459 -11.56 15.61 3.25
C LEU A 459 -10.84 15.98 1.97
N HIS A 460 -10.00 17.01 2.01
CA HIS A 460 -9.21 17.41 0.85
C HIS A 460 -8.35 16.23 0.36
N PRO A 461 -8.39 15.86 -0.92
CA PRO A 461 -7.72 14.65 -1.45
C PRO A 461 -6.19 14.69 -1.28
N GLY A 462 -5.65 15.90 -1.12
CA GLY A 462 -4.24 16.14 -0.83
C GLY A 462 -3.79 15.98 0.61
N ALA A 463 -4.72 15.88 1.58
CA ALA A 463 -4.42 16.00 3.01
C ALA A 463 -3.70 14.79 3.59
N PHE A 464 -4.16 13.58 3.26
CA PHE A 464 -3.62 12.33 3.79
C PHE A 464 -2.59 11.71 2.84
N ARG A 465 -1.39 11.42 3.35
CA ARG A 465 -0.20 11.10 2.53
C ARG A 465 0.65 9.94 3.03
N THR A 466 0.15 9.17 4.00
CA THR A 466 0.89 8.05 4.60
C THR A 466 1.32 7.00 3.59
N PHE A 467 0.44 6.62 2.66
CA PHE A 467 0.78 5.65 1.60
C PHE A 467 1.48 6.29 0.40
N GLY A 468 1.90 7.55 0.49
CA GLY A 468 2.39 8.32 -0.65
C GLY A 468 1.25 8.91 -1.49
N GLY A 469 1.43 8.93 -2.80
CA GLY A 469 0.40 9.34 -3.75
C GLY A 469 0.92 9.45 -5.19
N GLY A 470 -0.01 9.67 -6.12
CA GLY A 470 0.27 9.57 -7.56
C GLY A 470 0.76 8.16 -7.93
N ASN A 471 1.74 8.11 -8.82
CA ASN A 471 2.21 6.86 -9.41
C ASN A 471 3.19 6.06 -8.55
N ASN A 472 3.58 6.58 -7.39
CA ASN A 472 4.41 5.85 -6.41
C ASN A 472 3.63 5.74 -5.08
N ILE A 473 2.31 5.52 -5.16
CA ILE A 473 1.51 5.13 -4.00
C ILE A 473 1.88 3.69 -3.60
N CYS A 474 1.74 3.34 -2.33
CA CYS A 474 2.08 2.00 -1.86
C CYS A 474 1.21 0.92 -2.55
N PRO A 475 1.81 -0.06 -3.27
CA PRO A 475 1.06 -1.14 -3.89
C PRO A 475 0.48 -2.10 -2.85
N GLY A 476 1.21 -2.37 -1.76
CA GLY A 476 0.81 -3.29 -0.68
C GLY A 476 -0.17 -2.72 0.35
N ARG A 477 -0.72 -1.52 0.15
CA ARG A 477 -1.56 -0.82 1.16
C ARG A 477 -2.77 -1.63 1.66
N HIS A 478 -3.36 -2.45 0.79
CA HIS A 478 -4.52 -3.29 1.13
C HIS A 478 -4.11 -4.51 1.94
N LEU A 479 -2.98 -5.14 1.58
CA LEU A 479 -2.39 -6.22 2.39
C LEU A 479 -2.01 -5.70 3.78
N ALA A 480 -1.30 -4.57 3.85
CA ALA A 480 -0.90 -3.96 5.12
C ALA A 480 -2.11 -3.63 6.01
N ALA A 481 -3.20 -3.10 5.43
CA ALA A 481 -4.43 -2.86 6.17
C ALA A 481 -5.03 -4.15 6.75
N ASN A 482 -5.06 -5.24 5.97
CA ASN A 482 -5.56 -6.53 6.45
C ASN A 482 -4.68 -7.08 7.58
N GLU A 483 -3.36 -7.02 7.44
CA GLU A 483 -2.41 -7.47 8.46
C GLU A 483 -2.61 -6.67 9.77
N ILE A 484 -2.71 -5.34 9.68
CA ILE A 484 -2.94 -4.48 10.86
C ILE A 484 -4.28 -4.82 11.52
N LEU A 485 -5.38 -4.85 10.76
CA LEU A 485 -6.70 -5.16 11.32
C LEU A 485 -6.75 -6.54 11.98
N ALA A 486 -6.09 -7.53 11.38
CA ALA A 486 -5.98 -8.88 11.94
C ALA A 486 -5.22 -8.89 13.27
N ILE A 487 -4.07 -8.23 13.31
CA ILE A 487 -3.25 -8.09 14.52
C ILE A 487 -4.08 -7.45 15.64
N ILE A 488 -4.66 -6.27 15.38
CA ILE A 488 -5.43 -5.54 16.40
C ILE A 488 -6.65 -6.34 16.84
N GLY A 489 -7.39 -6.91 15.89
CA GLY A 489 -8.58 -7.71 16.17
C GLY A 489 -8.28 -8.90 17.08
N LEU A 490 -7.20 -9.65 16.80
CA LEU A 490 -6.77 -10.78 17.63
C LEU A 490 -6.35 -10.34 19.04
N PHE A 491 -5.57 -9.25 19.15
CA PHE A 491 -5.16 -8.74 20.46
C PHE A 491 -6.34 -8.29 21.32
N VAL A 492 -7.24 -7.48 20.74
CA VAL A 492 -8.38 -6.91 21.44
C VAL A 492 -9.42 -7.98 21.80
N ALA A 493 -9.61 -8.98 20.93
CA ALA A 493 -10.48 -10.13 21.20
C ALA A 493 -9.91 -11.04 22.30
N GLY A 494 -8.61 -11.31 22.24
CA GLY A 494 -7.98 -12.38 23.02
C GLY A 494 -7.49 -11.99 24.39
N PHE A 495 -7.10 -10.74 24.61
CA PHE A 495 -6.23 -10.40 25.75
C PHE A 495 -6.67 -9.17 26.55
N GLU A 496 -6.40 -9.24 27.85
CA GLU A 496 -6.22 -8.11 28.74
C GLU A 496 -4.73 -7.77 28.81
N VAL A 497 -4.41 -6.48 28.68
CA VAL A 497 -3.04 -5.97 28.70
C VAL A 497 -2.95 -4.89 29.76
N SER A 498 -1.97 -5.01 30.65
CA SER A 498 -1.70 -4.06 31.73
C SER A 498 -0.20 -3.81 31.87
N MET A 499 0.18 -2.76 32.59
CA MET A 499 1.56 -2.59 33.01
C MET A 499 1.96 -3.70 34.00
N VAL A 500 3.26 -3.93 34.20
CA VAL A 500 3.76 -5.02 35.05
C VAL A 500 3.38 -4.87 36.52
N ASP A 501 3.12 -3.64 36.97
CA ASP A 501 2.60 -3.31 38.31
C ASP A 501 1.07 -3.46 38.43
N GLY A 502 0.40 -3.88 37.35
CA GLY A 502 -1.05 -4.02 37.26
C GLY A 502 -1.80 -2.72 36.94
N SER A 503 -1.11 -1.60 36.73
CA SER A 503 -1.76 -0.36 36.31
C SER A 503 -2.31 -0.46 34.87
N PRO A 504 -3.27 0.39 34.49
CA PRO A 504 -3.67 0.53 33.09
C PRO A 504 -2.46 0.78 32.18
N TYR A 505 -2.54 0.28 30.94
CA TYR A 505 -1.49 0.43 29.95
C TYR A 505 -1.15 1.90 29.68
N VAL A 506 0.15 2.20 29.59
CA VAL A 506 0.67 3.51 29.20
C VAL A 506 1.59 3.34 28.00
N GLY A 507 1.26 3.99 26.88
CA GLY A 507 2.07 3.93 25.67
C GLY A 507 3.45 4.60 25.85
N PRO A 508 4.50 4.08 25.17
CA PRO A 508 5.82 4.72 25.20
C PRO A 508 5.83 6.03 24.40
N PRO A 509 6.80 6.92 24.63
CA PRO A 509 7.01 8.08 23.78
C PRO A 509 7.54 7.67 22.40
N TYR A 510 7.30 8.53 21.40
CA TYR A 510 7.90 8.39 20.08
C TYR A 510 9.43 8.49 20.13
N GLU A 511 10.09 7.75 19.24
CA GLU A 511 11.50 7.99 18.93
C GLU A 511 11.72 9.42 18.42
N LYS A 512 12.95 9.90 18.55
CA LYS A 512 13.33 11.19 17.94
C LYS A 512 13.16 11.11 16.43
N MET A 513 12.58 12.16 15.84
CA MET A 513 12.37 12.22 14.41
C MET A 513 13.69 12.13 13.65
N LYS A 514 13.76 11.17 12.74
CA LYS A 514 14.91 10.91 11.86
C LYS A 514 14.98 11.95 10.74
N VAL A 515 16.13 12.07 10.07
CA VAL A 515 16.31 12.86 8.85
C VAL A 515 15.46 12.27 7.72
N ILE A 516 15.48 10.94 7.58
CA ILE A 516 14.55 10.22 6.72
C ILE A 516 13.24 10.05 7.48
N ALA A 517 12.22 10.81 7.09
CA ALA A 517 10.88 10.69 7.67
C ALA A 517 10.24 9.33 7.29
N GLY A 518 10.11 8.45 8.28
CA GLY A 518 9.46 7.14 8.20
C GLY A 518 8.23 7.05 9.11
N VAL A 519 7.74 5.84 9.36
CA VAL A 519 6.83 5.61 10.48
C VAL A 519 7.62 5.70 11.78
N HIS A 520 7.13 6.48 12.74
CA HIS A 520 7.73 6.57 14.06
C HIS A 520 7.75 5.19 14.72
N LYS A 521 8.86 4.86 15.37
CA LYS A 521 8.96 3.72 16.30
C LYS A 521 8.87 4.21 17.74
N PRO A 522 8.56 3.34 18.71
CA PRO A 522 8.66 3.70 20.11
C PRO A 522 10.12 3.97 20.49
N ALA A 523 10.37 4.99 21.32
CA ALA A 523 11.73 5.35 21.75
C ALA A 523 12.39 4.26 22.59
N HIS A 524 11.58 3.45 23.28
CA HIS A 524 11.96 2.28 24.04
C HIS A 524 10.79 1.31 24.05
N ASP A 525 11.08 0.04 24.32
CA ASP A 525 10.04 -0.97 24.47
C ASP A 525 9.19 -0.72 25.73
N VAL A 526 7.99 -1.30 25.75
CA VAL A 526 7.08 -1.25 26.90
C VAL A 526 6.84 -2.68 27.39
N GLU A 527 7.30 -2.97 28.60
CA GLU A 527 7.06 -4.24 29.26
C GLU A 527 5.63 -4.26 29.82
N VAL A 528 4.86 -5.28 29.46
CA VAL A 528 3.45 -5.44 29.82
C VAL A 528 3.16 -6.83 30.36
N CYS A 529 2.12 -6.93 31.17
CA CYS A 529 1.52 -8.19 31.58
C CYS A 529 0.31 -8.47 30.68
N VAL A 530 0.35 -9.60 29.97
CA VAL A 530 -0.69 -10.08 29.07
C VAL A 530 -1.39 -11.28 29.69
N ARG A 531 -2.72 -11.25 29.69
CA ARG A 531 -3.56 -12.35 30.17
C ARG A 531 -4.68 -12.60 29.18
N ARG A 532 -5.06 -13.86 28.96
CA ARG A 532 -6.24 -14.18 28.14
C ARG A 532 -7.51 -13.62 28.78
N ARG A 533 -8.39 -13.07 27.95
CA ARG A 533 -9.72 -12.62 28.39
C ARG A 533 -10.54 -13.82 28.84
N GLU A 534 -11.42 -13.58 29.81
CA GLU A 534 -12.37 -14.59 30.26
C GLU A 534 -13.25 -15.04 29.10
N GLY A 535 -13.38 -16.34 28.90
CA GLY A 535 -14.08 -16.94 27.78
C GLY A 535 -13.27 -16.99 26.48
N CYS A 536 -12.03 -16.49 26.45
CA CYS A 536 -11.08 -16.58 25.32
C CYS A 536 -9.84 -17.44 25.67
N GLU A 537 -9.96 -18.31 26.68
CA GLU A 537 -8.89 -19.24 27.08
C GLU A 537 -8.65 -20.34 26.03
N GLY A 538 -9.63 -20.56 25.14
CA GLY A 538 -9.54 -21.46 24.01
C GLY A 538 -8.71 -20.94 22.83
N CYS A 539 -8.77 -21.65 21.72
CA CYS A 539 -8.03 -21.28 20.50
C CYS A 539 -8.69 -20.08 19.81
N LEU A 540 -7.90 -19.03 19.56
CA LEU A 540 -8.30 -17.93 18.68
C LEU A 540 -7.90 -18.31 17.27
N ILE A 541 -8.80 -18.19 16.31
CA ILE A 541 -8.50 -18.42 14.90
C ILE A 541 -8.93 -17.19 14.11
N ILE A 542 -8.17 -16.80 13.09
CA ILE A 542 -8.61 -15.77 12.15
C ILE A 542 -8.64 -16.33 10.72
N HIS A 543 -9.70 -16.01 9.98
CA HIS A 543 -9.88 -16.45 8.60
C HIS A 543 -10.41 -15.33 7.70
N THR A 544 -10.18 -15.51 6.40
CA THR A 544 -10.65 -14.60 5.36
C THR A 544 -12.10 -14.82 4.94
N GLN A 545 -12.65 -16.03 5.13
CA GLN A 545 -14.04 -16.37 4.81
C GLN A 545 -14.84 -16.74 6.06
N THR A 546 -16.16 -16.50 6.01
CA THR A 546 -17.12 -17.10 6.94
C THR A 546 -17.04 -18.63 6.75
N LEU A 547 -16.67 -19.38 7.79
CA LEU A 547 -16.54 -20.83 7.70
C LEU A 547 -17.83 -21.44 7.13
N CYS A 548 -17.75 -22.04 5.94
CA CYS A 548 -18.72 -23.06 5.55
C CYS A 548 -18.58 -24.21 6.54
N SER A 549 -19.71 -24.57 7.14
CA SER A 549 -19.87 -25.53 8.21
C SER A 549 -19.31 -26.92 7.88
N SER A 550 -18.12 -27.26 8.39
CA SER A 550 -17.76 -28.62 8.83
C SER A 550 -16.56 -28.59 9.80
N PRO A 551 -16.70 -28.98 11.08
CA PRO A 551 -15.64 -28.86 12.10
C PRO A 551 -14.49 -29.89 12.01
N GLU A 552 -14.55 -30.87 11.10
CA GLU A 552 -13.69 -32.07 11.23
C GLU A 552 -12.29 -31.95 10.60
N SER A 553 -12.00 -30.92 9.79
CA SER A 553 -10.74 -30.83 9.05
C SER A 553 -9.62 -30.02 9.72
N MET A 554 -9.89 -29.27 10.79
CA MET A 554 -8.90 -28.36 11.39
C MET A 554 -8.22 -28.86 12.68
N CYS A 555 -8.74 -29.89 13.34
CA CYS A 555 -8.21 -30.35 14.64
C CYS A 555 -7.14 -31.46 14.57
N ASN A 556 -6.74 -31.92 13.38
CA ASN A 556 -5.85 -33.08 13.22
C ASN A 556 -4.56 -32.81 12.43
N ILE A 557 -3.92 -31.64 12.62
CA ILE A 557 -2.55 -31.44 12.12
C ILE A 557 -1.56 -31.98 13.18
N GLN A 558 -1.44 -33.30 13.26
CA GLN A 558 -0.28 -33.95 13.85
C GLN A 558 0.79 -34.14 12.77
N TYR A 559 1.94 -33.50 12.97
CA TYR A 559 3.15 -33.70 12.18
C TYR A 559 3.52 -35.20 12.07
N LYS A 560 3.65 -35.71 10.84
CA LYS A 560 4.44 -36.92 10.53
C LYS A 560 5.28 -36.69 9.27
N PRO A 561 6.59 -36.97 9.29
CA PRO A 561 7.43 -36.85 8.10
C PRO A 561 7.45 -38.19 7.36
N SER A 562 6.86 -38.31 6.17
CA SER A 562 7.22 -39.37 5.21
C SER A 562 6.72 -39.08 3.80
N ILE A 563 7.63 -39.22 2.83
CA ILE A 563 7.37 -39.33 1.39
C ILE A 563 6.56 -40.60 1.10
N SER A 564 5.60 -40.55 0.16
CA SER A 564 5.12 -41.72 -0.60
C SER A 564 4.47 -41.28 -1.92
N ILE A 565 4.98 -41.81 -3.03
CA ILE A 565 4.42 -41.74 -4.39
C ILE A 565 3.29 -42.77 -4.52
N LEU A 566 2.17 -42.44 -5.19
CA LEU A 566 1.32 -43.41 -5.93
C LEU A 566 0.21 -42.71 -6.77
N GLY A 567 0.31 -42.87 -8.10
CA GLY A 567 -0.75 -43.48 -8.94
C GLY A 567 -1.99 -42.68 -9.42
N HIS A 568 -1.93 -42.23 -10.68
CA HIS A 568 -2.96 -42.27 -11.75
C HIS A 568 -4.47 -42.44 -11.42
N ASN A 569 -5.32 -41.42 -11.67
CA ASN A 569 -6.18 -41.28 -12.87
C ASN A 569 -7.33 -40.25 -12.69
N ASP A 570 -7.42 -39.35 -13.68
CA ASP A 570 -8.59 -38.74 -14.34
C ASP A 570 -9.73 -38.10 -13.53
N LYS A 571 -9.69 -36.75 -13.40
CA LYS A 571 -10.68 -35.77 -13.92
C LYS A 571 -10.38 -34.36 -13.38
N LEU A 572 -9.73 -33.53 -14.18
CA LEU A 572 -9.58 -32.08 -13.95
C LEU A 572 -10.78 -31.30 -14.53
N PRO A 573 -11.30 -30.28 -13.85
CA PRO A 573 -12.01 -29.18 -14.49
C PRO A 573 -11.00 -28.23 -15.14
N LEU A 574 -11.28 -27.86 -16.39
CA LEU A 574 -10.45 -27.04 -17.25
C LEU A 574 -10.53 -25.56 -16.82
N LEU A 575 -9.48 -25.02 -16.20
CA LEU A 575 -9.24 -23.58 -16.10
C LEU A 575 -8.12 -23.23 -17.10
N LEU A 576 -8.47 -22.64 -18.24
CA LEU A 576 -7.49 -22.18 -19.24
C LEU A 576 -6.97 -20.80 -18.86
N LEU A 577 -5.71 -20.74 -18.45
CA LEU A 577 -4.90 -19.53 -18.34
C LEU A 577 -4.77 -18.84 -19.72
N LEU A 578 -5.30 -17.62 -19.86
CA LEU A 578 -5.11 -16.76 -21.03
C LEU A 578 -3.84 -15.90 -20.90
N SER A 579 -2.66 -16.52 -20.84
CA SER A 579 -1.38 -15.78 -20.85
C SER A 579 -0.39 -16.18 -21.95
N LYS A 580 -0.79 -17.05 -22.90
CA LYS A 580 0.01 -17.33 -24.11
C LYS A 580 -0.87 -17.56 -25.33
N ILE A 581 -1.29 -16.50 -26.02
CA ILE A 581 -1.77 -16.59 -27.41
C ILE A 581 -0.95 -15.65 -28.29
N ARG A 582 0.25 -16.10 -28.67
CA ARG A 582 0.83 -15.72 -29.96
C ARG A 582 0.46 -16.83 -30.94
N ARG A 583 -0.46 -16.49 -31.85
CA ARG A 583 -0.90 -17.26 -33.04
C ARG A 583 -1.62 -18.59 -32.74
N LEU A 584 -2.95 -18.57 -32.76
CA LEU A 584 -3.73 -19.75 -33.14
C LEU A 584 -4.74 -19.42 -34.23
N HIS A 585 -4.77 -20.35 -35.17
CA HIS A 585 -5.41 -20.37 -36.47
C HIS A 585 -6.78 -21.05 -36.32
N ILE A 586 -7.86 -20.43 -36.79
CA ILE A 586 -9.18 -21.11 -36.89
C ILE A 586 -9.53 -21.19 -38.38
N PRO A 587 -9.48 -22.38 -39.00
CA PRO A 587 -9.81 -22.52 -40.41
C PRO A 587 -11.33 -22.45 -40.59
N ARG A 588 -11.79 -21.54 -41.43
CA ARG A 588 -13.12 -21.60 -42.05
C ARG A 588 -12.91 -21.96 -43.52
N HIS A 589 -13.28 -23.19 -43.88
CA HIS A 589 -13.25 -23.80 -45.22
C HIS A 589 -11.93 -24.43 -45.71
N THR A 590 -12.08 -25.63 -46.26
CA THR A 590 -11.03 -26.44 -46.88
C THR A 590 -10.47 -25.73 -48.12
N ARG A 591 -9.15 -25.47 -48.13
CA ARG A 591 -8.31 -24.96 -49.25
C ARG A 591 -7.94 -23.47 -49.27
N GLN A 592 -7.44 -22.90 -48.16
CA GLN A 592 -6.60 -21.69 -48.21
C GLN A 592 -5.13 -22.03 -47.83
N PRO A 593 -4.11 -21.62 -48.60
CA PRO A 593 -2.70 -21.84 -48.24
C PRO A 593 -2.22 -20.94 -47.09
N HIS A 594 -1.33 -21.47 -46.25
CA HIS A 594 -0.92 -20.94 -44.94
C HIS A 594 -0.22 -19.56 -44.88
N HIS A 595 -0.10 -18.83 -46.00
CA HIS A 595 0.82 -17.70 -46.09
C HIS A 595 0.18 -16.34 -46.46
N GLN A 596 -1.16 -16.23 -46.50
CA GLN A 596 -1.83 -14.93 -46.72
C GLN A 596 -2.50 -14.37 -45.45
N PRO A 597 -2.44 -13.04 -45.21
CA PRO A 597 -3.17 -12.39 -44.12
C PRO A 597 -4.68 -12.34 -44.37
N ILE A 598 -5.48 -12.52 -43.31
CA ILE A 598 -6.96 -12.44 -43.35
C ILE A 598 -7.38 -10.98 -43.14
N GLN A 599 -8.30 -10.48 -43.97
CA GLN A 599 -8.90 -9.15 -43.84
C GLN A 599 -10.19 -9.24 -43.00
N LEU A 600 -10.29 -8.50 -41.90
CA LEU A 600 -11.51 -8.39 -41.09
C LEU A 600 -12.42 -7.32 -41.71
N LEU A 601 -13.59 -7.71 -42.22
CA LEU A 601 -14.59 -6.77 -42.76
C LEU A 601 -15.55 -6.31 -41.64
N PRO A 602 -15.84 -5.00 -41.52
CA PRO A 602 -16.67 -4.44 -40.44
C PRO A 602 -18.19 -4.63 -40.61
N HIS A 603 -18.66 -5.18 -41.72
CA HIS A 603 -20.08 -5.33 -42.02
C HIS A 603 -20.38 -6.69 -42.66
N GLY A 604 -20.55 -7.72 -41.83
CA GLY A 604 -21.04 -9.03 -42.25
C GLY A 604 -22.35 -9.36 -41.56
N ASP A 605 -23.41 -9.53 -42.33
CA ASP A 605 -24.64 -10.20 -41.89
C ASP A 605 -24.30 -11.64 -41.48
N LEU A 606 -24.52 -11.99 -40.21
CA LEU A 606 -24.17 -13.30 -39.63
C LEU A 606 -25.22 -14.39 -39.91
N THR A 607 -26.16 -14.15 -40.81
CA THR A 607 -27.12 -15.16 -41.27
C THR A 607 -26.59 -15.76 -42.57
N PRO A 608 -25.98 -16.98 -42.58
CA PRO A 608 -26.79 -18.15 -42.95
C PRO A 608 -26.29 -19.54 -42.45
N GLN A 609 -27.19 -20.54 -42.63
CA GLN A 609 -27.00 -22.01 -42.59
C GLN A 609 -27.32 -22.77 -41.30
N ALA A 610 -28.46 -22.47 -40.67
CA ALA A 610 -29.22 -23.51 -39.99
C ALA A 610 -30.02 -24.32 -41.04
N THR A 611 -29.42 -25.32 -41.67
CA THR A 611 -30.25 -26.27 -42.46
C THR A 611 -29.75 -27.71 -42.54
N ARG A 612 -28.66 -28.11 -41.86
CA ARG A 612 -28.24 -29.53 -41.89
C ARG A 612 -27.69 -30.14 -40.60
N LEU A 613 -28.05 -29.61 -39.43
CA LEU A 613 -27.85 -30.33 -38.17
C LEU A 613 -29.08 -30.15 -37.28
N ARG A 614 -29.81 -31.23 -37.04
CA ARG A 614 -30.86 -31.30 -36.01
C ARG A 614 -30.17 -31.14 -34.65
N GLN A 615 -30.08 -29.92 -34.12
CA GLN A 615 -29.74 -29.66 -32.73
C GLN A 615 -31.00 -29.25 -31.95
N SER A 616 -31.18 -29.83 -30.77
CA SER A 616 -32.32 -29.57 -29.89
C SER A 616 -32.32 -28.12 -29.39
N LYS A 617 -33.52 -27.55 -29.23
CA LYS A 617 -33.75 -26.23 -28.62
C LYS A 617 -33.08 -26.18 -27.24
N GLY A 618 -32.11 -25.28 -27.06
CA GLY A 618 -31.39 -25.08 -25.80
C GLY A 618 -29.92 -24.69 -25.92
N LYS A 619 -29.34 -24.67 -27.12
CA LYS A 619 -27.92 -24.30 -27.30
C LYS A 619 -27.72 -23.35 -28.48
N ILE A 620 -27.94 -22.07 -28.25
CA ILE A 620 -27.33 -21.02 -29.06
C ILE A 620 -26.71 -20.01 -28.09
N GLN A 621 -25.38 -20.00 -28.02
CA GLN A 621 -24.60 -18.98 -27.33
C GLN A 621 -24.03 -18.06 -28.41
N HIS A 622 -24.43 -16.79 -28.41
CA HIS A 622 -23.71 -15.76 -29.14
C HIS A 622 -22.85 -14.99 -28.14
N VAL A 623 -21.56 -14.87 -28.44
CA VAL A 623 -20.62 -14.03 -27.68
C VAL A 623 -20.33 -12.83 -28.55
N ILE A 624 -20.72 -11.64 -28.10
CA ILE A 624 -20.33 -10.38 -28.73
C ILE A 624 -19.12 -9.85 -27.96
N LEU A 625 -18.03 -9.62 -28.68
CA LEU A 625 -16.81 -9.04 -28.13
C LEU A 625 -16.83 -7.53 -28.41
N ILE A 626 -16.80 -6.71 -27.36
CA ILE A 626 -16.63 -5.25 -27.48
C ILE A 626 -15.35 -4.89 -26.74
N ILE A 627 -14.38 -4.32 -27.44
CA ILE A 627 -13.14 -3.79 -26.86
C ILE A 627 -13.17 -2.28 -27.08
N THR A 628 -13.15 -1.51 -26.00
CA THR A 628 -13.03 -0.04 -26.07
C THR A 628 -11.71 0.40 -25.45
N GLY A 629 -10.92 1.16 -26.21
CA GLY A 629 -9.75 1.87 -25.70
C GLY A 629 -10.14 3.22 -25.07
N PHE A 630 -9.23 3.77 -24.26
CA PHE A 630 -9.35 5.03 -23.52
C PHE A 630 -9.92 6.18 -24.36
N LEU A 631 -11.21 6.48 -24.18
CA LEU A 631 -11.87 7.79 -24.34
C LEU A 631 -13.36 7.64 -24.04
N HIS A 632 -13.92 8.58 -23.25
CA HIS A 632 -15.34 8.61 -22.90
C HIS A 632 -16.23 8.56 -24.14
N LEU A 633 -17.00 7.48 -24.31
CA LEU A 633 -17.96 7.36 -25.41
C LEU A 633 -19.26 6.72 -24.89
N VAL A 634 -20.38 7.41 -25.10
CA VAL A 634 -21.72 6.83 -24.91
C VAL A 634 -21.97 5.87 -26.08
N VAL A 635 -22.03 4.57 -25.81
CA VAL A 635 -22.33 3.58 -26.84
C VAL A 635 -23.84 3.39 -26.92
N HIS A 636 -24.45 3.83 -28.02
CA HIS A 636 -25.83 3.49 -28.35
C HIS A 636 -25.88 2.03 -28.84
N LEU A 637 -26.55 1.15 -28.09
CA LEU A 637 -26.86 -0.19 -28.57
C LEU A 637 -27.86 -0.09 -29.74
N LEU A 638 -27.59 -0.83 -30.82
CA LEU A 638 -28.47 -0.92 -31.99
C LEU A 638 -29.86 -1.44 -31.59
N PRO A 639 -30.95 -0.90 -32.18
CA PRO A 639 -32.29 -1.36 -31.86
C PRO A 639 -32.48 -2.82 -32.28
N PHE A 640 -32.95 -3.65 -31.35
CA PHE A 640 -33.36 -5.02 -31.65
C PHE A 640 -34.65 -5.01 -32.46
N HIS A 641 -34.61 -5.44 -33.73
CA HIS A 641 -35.82 -5.79 -34.45
C HIS A 641 -36.24 -7.22 -34.10
N ASN A 642 -37.37 -7.31 -33.40
CA ASN A 642 -37.91 -8.56 -32.87
C ASN A 642 -38.68 -9.33 -33.95
N ASN A 643 -37.98 -10.02 -34.85
CA ASN A 643 -38.61 -10.92 -35.83
C ASN A 643 -38.78 -12.37 -35.32
N MET A 644 -38.58 -12.61 -34.01
CA MET A 644 -38.76 -13.94 -33.40
C MET A 644 -39.99 -14.04 -32.49
N ALA A 645 -40.82 -13.00 -32.40
CA ALA A 645 -42.14 -13.06 -31.77
C ALA A 645 -43.18 -13.70 -32.70
N GLY A 646 -43.01 -14.99 -33.00
CA GLY A 646 -44.10 -15.79 -33.54
C GLY A 646 -45.18 -15.99 -32.47
N ARG A 647 -46.35 -15.37 -32.64
CA ARG A 647 -47.64 -15.64 -31.97
C ARG A 647 -47.66 -15.76 -30.43
N ALA A 648 -46.72 -15.17 -29.70
CA ALA A 648 -46.89 -14.89 -28.29
C ALA A 648 -46.86 -13.36 -28.12
N GLY A 649 -47.99 -12.78 -27.70
CA GLY A 649 -48.17 -11.34 -27.56
C GLY A 649 -47.12 -10.68 -26.66
N ALA A 650 -46.99 -9.36 -26.81
CA ALA A 650 -45.96 -8.49 -26.25
C ALA A 650 -45.88 -8.40 -24.70
N GLY A 651 -46.44 -9.36 -23.96
CA GLY A 651 -46.41 -9.43 -22.49
C GLY A 651 -45.55 -10.57 -21.91
N ALA A 652 -44.86 -11.37 -22.73
CA ALA A 652 -44.15 -12.57 -22.25
C ALA A 652 -42.66 -12.38 -21.91
N ALA A 653 -42.12 -11.16 -21.95
CA ALA A 653 -40.69 -10.90 -21.77
C ALA A 653 -40.36 -9.98 -20.58
N THR A 654 -41.21 -9.89 -19.57
CA THR A 654 -40.92 -9.09 -18.35
C THR A 654 -40.34 -9.90 -17.18
N GLY A 655 -39.98 -11.18 -17.38
CA GLY A 655 -39.69 -12.09 -16.26
C GLY A 655 -38.39 -12.91 -16.28
N ALA A 656 -37.51 -12.81 -17.27
CA ALA A 656 -36.33 -13.68 -17.30
C ALA A 656 -35.15 -13.08 -18.08
N PHE A 657 -34.52 -12.06 -17.53
CA PHE A 657 -33.22 -11.59 -18.00
C PHE A 657 -32.23 -11.59 -16.84
N HIS A 658 -31.26 -12.49 -16.90
CA HIS A 658 -30.08 -12.44 -16.03
C HIS A 658 -28.91 -11.92 -16.86
N PHE A 659 -28.41 -10.73 -16.51
CA PHE A 659 -27.17 -10.20 -17.06
C PHE A 659 -26.05 -10.59 -16.10
N GLN A 660 -25.08 -11.36 -16.60
CA GLN A 660 -23.81 -11.53 -15.90
C GLN A 660 -22.78 -10.64 -16.57
N VAL A 661 -22.32 -9.65 -15.81
CA VAL A 661 -21.23 -8.75 -16.15
C VAL A 661 -20.01 -9.25 -15.38
N VAL A 662 -19.02 -9.78 -16.08
CA VAL A 662 -17.74 -10.19 -15.48
C VAL A 662 -16.70 -9.13 -15.88
N GLY A 663 -16.23 -8.35 -14.91
CA GLY A 663 -15.17 -7.36 -15.11
C GLY A 663 -13.79 -8.03 -15.13
N LEU A 664 -12.93 -7.66 -16.07
CA LEU A 664 -11.53 -8.10 -16.16
C LEU A 664 -10.53 -6.93 -15.97
N GLY A 665 -10.93 -5.88 -15.26
CA GLY A 665 -10.09 -4.71 -15.00
C GLY A 665 -10.84 -3.57 -14.31
N TYR A 666 -10.16 -2.44 -14.10
CA TYR A 666 -10.63 -1.29 -13.31
C TYR A 666 -11.96 -0.75 -13.86
N VAL A 667 -12.99 -0.58 -13.02
CA VAL A 667 -14.23 0.12 -13.38
C VAL A 667 -14.66 0.86 -12.12
N GLU A 668 -14.75 2.19 -12.18
CA GLU A 668 -15.11 2.98 -11.00
C GLU A 668 -16.62 2.92 -10.69
N GLU A 669 -17.48 2.92 -11.71
CA GLU A 669 -18.94 2.85 -11.53
C GLU A 669 -19.66 2.34 -12.80
N VAL A 670 -20.71 1.51 -12.64
CA VAL A 670 -21.61 1.08 -13.75
C VAL A 670 -23.04 1.43 -13.40
N VAL A 671 -23.67 2.27 -14.23
CA VAL A 671 -25.07 2.66 -14.06
C VAL A 671 -25.89 2.13 -15.24
N ALA A 672 -26.82 1.22 -14.94
CA ALA A 672 -27.79 0.72 -15.92
C ALA A 672 -29.07 1.55 -15.84
N VAL A 673 -29.42 2.24 -16.93
CA VAL A 673 -30.67 3.01 -17.02
C VAL A 673 -31.62 2.32 -17.99
N CYS A 674 -32.74 1.82 -17.46
CA CYS A 674 -33.82 1.25 -18.25
C CYS A 674 -34.90 2.32 -18.48
N TYR A 675 -35.19 2.64 -19.74
CA TYR A 675 -36.34 3.47 -20.10
C TYR A 675 -37.52 2.58 -20.50
N GLY A 676 -38.70 2.92 -19.99
CA GLY A 676 -39.95 2.21 -20.25
C GLY A 676 -40.41 2.29 -21.71
N GLU A 677 -41.14 1.26 -22.12
CA GLU A 677 -41.86 1.05 -23.38
C GLU A 677 -41.17 1.57 -24.66
N GLY A 678 -40.32 0.71 -25.23
CA GLY A 678 -39.90 0.81 -26.64
C GLY A 678 -38.49 1.36 -26.90
N GLY A 679 -37.70 1.69 -25.88
CA GLY A 679 -36.34 2.22 -26.03
C GLY A 679 -35.27 1.33 -25.39
N GLY A 680 -34.16 1.10 -26.10
CA GLY A 680 -33.07 0.21 -25.67
C GLY A 680 -32.41 0.59 -24.34
N THR A 681 -31.85 -0.42 -23.66
CA THR A 681 -31.05 -0.26 -22.44
C THR A 681 -29.77 0.52 -22.77
N GLN A 682 -29.48 1.58 -22.02
CA GLN A 682 -28.19 2.27 -22.09
C GLN A 682 -27.37 1.91 -20.85
N VAL A 683 -26.11 1.54 -21.08
CA VAL A 683 -25.13 1.31 -20.02
C VAL A 683 -24.11 2.43 -20.10
N LEU A 684 -24.05 3.26 -19.06
CA LEU A 684 -23.04 4.30 -18.92
C LEU A 684 -21.88 3.74 -18.09
N VAL A 685 -20.68 3.82 -18.65
CA VAL A 685 -19.44 3.38 -18.01
C VAL A 685 -18.54 4.60 -17.85
N TYR A 686 -18.15 4.90 -16.61
CA TYR A 686 -17.18 5.96 -16.30
C TYR A 686 -15.81 5.33 -16.00
N GLU A 687 -14.88 5.52 -16.97
CA GLU A 687 -13.48 5.03 -17.07
C GLU A 687 -13.25 3.49 -16.95
N GLY A 688 -12.70 2.90 -18.03
CA GLY A 688 -12.83 1.48 -18.45
C GLY A 688 -11.94 0.45 -17.74
N TYR A 689 -12.23 -0.86 -17.73
CA TYR A 689 -12.40 -1.88 -18.79
C TYR A 689 -13.83 -2.47 -18.87
N ALA A 690 -14.35 -2.76 -20.07
CA ALA A 690 -15.71 -3.25 -20.27
C ALA A 690 -15.84 -4.80 -20.29
N ALA A 691 -17.06 -5.26 -19.96
CA ALA A 691 -17.41 -6.64 -19.61
C ALA A 691 -18.06 -7.47 -20.72
N PHE A 692 -18.12 -8.78 -20.50
CA PHE A 692 -18.92 -9.72 -21.30
C PHE A 692 -20.39 -9.64 -20.93
N VAL A 693 -21.27 -9.68 -21.94
CA VAL A 693 -22.70 -9.89 -21.74
C VAL A 693 -23.05 -11.24 -22.34
N SER A 694 -23.46 -12.19 -21.49
CA SER A 694 -24.13 -13.40 -21.95
C SER A 694 -25.58 -13.36 -21.49
N TRP A 695 -26.48 -13.86 -22.34
CA TRP A 695 -27.87 -14.10 -21.95
C TRP A 695 -28.15 -15.60 -22.01
N ARG A 696 -29.04 -16.06 -21.14
CA ARG A 696 -29.54 -17.43 -21.10
C ARG A 696 -31.05 -17.43 -20.94
N TRP A 697 -31.73 -18.32 -21.66
CA TRP A 697 -33.18 -18.51 -21.54
C TRP A 697 -33.45 -19.81 -20.76
N GLY A 698 -34.07 -19.71 -19.58
CA GLY A 698 -34.56 -20.86 -18.77
C GLY A 698 -33.80 -21.14 -17.46
N ASN A 699 -34.46 -21.88 -16.55
CA ASN A 699 -34.10 -22.05 -15.12
C ASN A 699 -33.43 -23.39 -14.77
N GLU A 700 -32.34 -23.79 -15.43
CA GLU A 700 -31.54 -24.94 -14.96
C GLU A 700 -30.06 -24.59 -14.80
N VAL A 701 -29.59 -24.52 -13.57
CA VAL A 701 -28.17 -24.50 -13.22
C VAL A 701 -27.67 -25.94 -13.23
N VAL A 702 -26.71 -26.25 -14.09
CA VAL A 702 -25.93 -27.50 -14.02
C VAL A 702 -24.47 -27.06 -13.87
N VAL A 703 -23.85 -27.57 -12.80
CA VAL A 703 -22.55 -27.17 -12.22
C VAL A 703 -21.44 -27.02 -13.24
#